data_AF-A0A7V5MRX1-F1
#
_entry.id   AF-A0A7V5MRX1-F1
#
_cell.length_a   1.000
_cell.length_b   1.000
_cell.length_c   1.000
_cell.angle_alpha   90.00
_cell.angle_beta   90.00
_cell.angle_gamma   90.00
#
_symmetry.space_group_name_H-M   'P 1'
#
loop_
_entity.id
_entity.type
_entity.pdbx_description
1 polymer ?
#
loop_
_entity_poly.entity_id
_entity_poly.type
_entity_poly.pdbx_seq_one_letter_code
_entity_poly.pdbx_strand_id
1 'polypeptide(L)'
;MAEPYVIKMPQLSDTMTEGVIVSWEKQPGDKVERGDVVAQVETDKAIMDVEVFREGYLSGPLAPEGATVPVGEPIGYLVASPEEVVTEGEAPAGGTGASESPAGPEKEAPSAEAPAAEPEPAAASSGPQPPEGVVHVISMPQLSDTMTEGVIVSWEKQPGDKVERGDVVAQVETDKAIMDVEVFKEGYLSGPIAPVDATVPVGEPIAYLVGKPEQVVRETATPAAGEPAAAPKKEKAEEKPATPASGPAAPARPSAPAAAPAPGKAVSPAPRPDGRKATPYARKLAAQRGVDLNTVVGTGPEGVIVAADVMRVQPQAAAGGAAGPGGFPQVDVPGEGRPMTALEAAISHAMTESLSMPTFHVTRKIRLGALIRAAKARGVSVTVAIAKGCAEAMRKYPKMNWCYKPVDQLVERANVDIGMAVAAEGGGLVVPVLRGCEQRTLEELNEDWKDLVERARKRRLKPEEYQGSTFQISNMGMFGVDHFDAIATPGIAAILAIASDTPDGSPFTITADHRVVNGADVALYLNELKTLIEQPESWMGPSGPAIPEGDWDYDVAVVGGGPGGEDCARDLAAHGLKVALINDAPFPGGECLWRGCIPSKAWRAAADRIRDRAHDAHLGVLGTDQAKLDWQKLEATRRRVLETRGDMALKTDRGVKIDYIQGHACFAGDHELIVDTRHNQDDPHRRPEAGDCSEGRRIRFGAAVVATGAPPFVPPIPGAREGVESGAVLTSDTVWQLPGPPERLVVVGGGAIGAEMAQIFQDFGTEVTLLEARDRILAEVESEIASQLAGLLDADPRLTVHTSVKIERIEGEPGQVTVHWQDAEGKAHATKADRVLMATGKRPVLDGLGLEKAGVAVENGVIRADARCRTSVPHIFAIGDVIGGYMLAHTAAQQGRVAAANLLGEDKVYDQDKDCGVIFTRPEAGFVGLSVEQARAKGIDAVEVKVPISIDAKAMINDEQHGLIKIVADKATHRIVGVHFLADHTDTLIGEAVIMVSAGLTLEQVADAIHPHPTQTELFGDLARRLLSRLRRSARIRK
;
A
#
# COMPACT_ATOMS: atom_id res chain seq x y z
N MET A 1 -51.11 -0.82 14.15
CA MET A 1 -49.88 -1.55 14.57
C MET A 1 -50.10 -1.89 16.04
N ALA A 2 -49.65 -3.04 16.54
CA ALA A 2 -50.03 -3.47 17.90
C ALA A 2 -49.31 -2.71 19.04
N GLU A 3 -48.22 -2.00 18.72
CA GLU A 3 -47.46 -1.18 19.68
C GLU A 3 -47.03 0.14 19.00
N PRO A 4 -47.01 1.29 19.71
CA PRO A 4 -46.47 2.54 19.22
C PRO A 4 -44.97 2.44 18.89
N TYR A 5 -44.54 3.00 17.77
CA TYR A 5 -43.12 3.06 17.43
C TYR A 5 -42.45 4.25 18.11
N VAL A 6 -41.45 4.00 18.95
CA VAL A 6 -40.75 5.05 19.70
C VAL A 6 -39.75 5.78 18.80
N ILE A 7 -39.94 7.10 18.64
CA ILE A 7 -38.91 8.00 18.09
C ILE A 7 -37.99 8.34 19.26
N LYS A 8 -36.73 7.93 19.16
CA LYS A 8 -35.69 8.18 20.18
C LYS A 8 -34.73 9.24 19.69
N MET A 9 -34.15 10.01 20.61
CA MET A 9 -33.04 10.92 20.31
C MET A 9 -31.89 10.13 19.65
N PRO A 10 -31.58 10.36 18.35
CA PRO A 10 -30.55 9.61 17.65
C PRO A 10 -29.15 10.06 18.06
N GLN A 11 -28.17 9.14 17.99
CA GLN A 11 -26.76 9.51 18.11
C GLN A 11 -26.27 10.03 16.75
N LEU A 12 -26.25 11.36 16.58
CA LEU A 12 -25.85 12.01 15.32
C LEU A 12 -24.34 12.34 15.27
N SER A 13 -23.62 12.16 16.37
CA SER A 13 -22.18 12.38 16.52
C SER A 13 -21.58 11.34 17.46
N ASP A 14 -20.40 10.80 17.14
CA ASP A 14 -19.72 9.75 17.93
C ASP A 14 -19.42 10.14 19.39
N THR A 15 -19.46 11.44 19.70
CA THR A 15 -19.23 12.02 21.04
C THR A 15 -20.50 12.52 21.72
N MET A 16 -21.63 12.54 21.00
CA MET A 16 -22.93 13.02 21.50
C MET A 16 -23.47 12.09 22.59
N THR A 17 -23.81 12.65 23.75
CA THR A 17 -24.50 11.95 24.85
C THR A 17 -25.91 12.50 25.12
N GLU A 18 -26.18 13.74 24.70
CA GLU A 18 -27.48 14.39 24.69
C GLU A 18 -27.56 15.36 23.50
N GLY A 19 -28.78 15.79 23.13
CA GLY A 19 -29.03 16.77 22.07
C GLY A 19 -30.20 17.68 22.41
N VAL A 20 -30.20 18.91 21.87
CA VAL A 20 -31.25 19.90 22.11
C VAL A 20 -32.19 19.93 20.92
N ILE A 21 -33.50 19.81 21.13
CA ILE A 21 -34.47 19.93 20.02
C ILE A 21 -34.59 21.41 19.63
N VAL A 22 -34.26 21.74 18.38
CA VAL A 22 -34.30 23.12 17.84
C VAL A 22 -35.68 23.47 17.34
N SER A 23 -36.28 22.59 16.55
CA SER A 23 -37.61 22.73 15.96
C SER A 23 -38.28 21.38 15.75
N TRP A 24 -39.61 21.35 15.77
CA TRP A 24 -40.39 20.21 15.24
C TRP A 24 -40.90 20.53 13.83
N GLU A 25 -40.40 19.81 12.83
CA GLU A 25 -40.75 19.97 11.41
C GLU A 25 -42.09 19.32 11.03
N LYS A 26 -42.66 18.54 11.96
CA LYS A 26 -43.98 17.90 11.88
C LYS A 26 -44.75 18.17 13.16
N GLN A 27 -46.03 18.50 13.04
CA GLN A 27 -46.92 18.75 14.19
C GLN A 27 -47.53 17.44 14.72
N PRO A 28 -47.96 17.39 15.98
CA PRO A 28 -48.72 16.25 16.51
C PRO A 28 -49.95 15.97 15.64
N GLY A 29 -50.08 14.75 15.16
CA GLY A 29 -51.14 14.34 14.22
C GLY A 29 -50.76 14.38 12.75
N ASP A 30 -49.60 14.94 12.38
CA ASP A 30 -49.12 14.86 11.00
C ASP A 30 -48.79 13.43 10.59
N LYS A 31 -49.12 13.09 9.34
CA LYS A 31 -48.67 11.84 8.73
C LYS A 31 -47.18 11.96 8.39
N VAL A 32 -46.40 11.02 8.93
CA VAL A 32 -44.97 10.87 8.68
C VAL A 32 -44.81 9.69 7.72
N GLU A 33 -44.21 9.93 6.55
CA GLU A 33 -43.83 8.86 5.63
C GLU A 33 -42.36 8.45 5.82
N ARG A 34 -41.97 7.29 5.29
CA ARG A 34 -40.62 6.74 5.51
C ARG A 34 -39.56 7.64 4.86
N GLY A 35 -38.73 8.28 5.68
CA GLY A 35 -37.68 9.22 5.26
C GLY A 35 -38.07 10.70 5.45
N ASP A 36 -39.25 10.98 6.01
CA ASP A 36 -39.59 12.34 6.43
C ASP A 36 -38.74 12.76 7.65
N VAL A 37 -38.30 14.02 7.64
CA VAL A 37 -37.76 14.72 8.81
C VAL A 37 -38.91 15.07 9.76
N VAL A 38 -38.75 14.82 11.06
CA VAL A 38 -39.75 15.14 12.09
C VAL A 38 -39.32 16.27 13.03
N ALA A 39 -38.02 16.46 13.24
CA ALA A 39 -37.45 17.50 14.10
C ALA A 39 -36.01 17.84 13.69
N GLN A 40 -35.55 19.03 14.03
CA GLN A 40 -34.13 19.40 13.99
C GLN A 40 -33.54 19.33 15.40
N VAL A 41 -32.33 18.77 15.52
CA VAL A 41 -31.61 18.62 16.79
C VAL A 41 -30.24 19.26 16.71
N GLU A 42 -29.94 20.14 17.66
CA GLU A 42 -28.61 20.69 17.91
C GLU A 42 -27.77 19.69 18.70
N THR A 43 -26.58 19.43 18.17
CA THR A 43 -25.57 18.51 18.72
C THR A 43 -24.34 19.30 19.17
N ASP A 44 -23.33 18.61 19.68
CA ASP A 44 -22.02 19.17 20.01
C ASP A 44 -21.25 19.77 18.81
N LYS A 45 -21.78 19.65 17.57
CA LYS A 45 -21.07 20.02 16.32
C LYS A 45 -21.92 20.72 15.26
N ALA A 46 -23.22 20.44 15.20
CA ALA A 46 -24.14 20.98 14.19
C ALA A 46 -25.62 20.82 14.58
N ILE A 47 -26.50 21.60 13.96
CA ILE A 47 -27.94 21.30 13.89
C ILE A 47 -28.15 20.28 12.76
N MET A 48 -28.89 19.20 13.05
CA MET A 48 -29.08 18.08 12.14
C MET A 48 -30.54 17.57 12.16
N ASP A 49 -31.01 17.12 11.00
CA ASP A 49 -32.37 16.61 10.79
C ASP A 49 -32.55 15.19 11.37
N VAL A 50 -33.67 14.97 12.07
CA VAL A 50 -34.10 13.65 12.57
C VAL A 50 -35.08 13.04 11.58
N GLU A 51 -34.59 12.16 10.71
CA GLU A 51 -35.41 11.35 9.79
C GLU A 51 -36.03 10.13 10.47
N VAL A 52 -37.28 9.78 10.11
CA VAL A 52 -37.95 8.59 10.64
C VAL A 52 -38.20 7.53 9.55
N PHE A 53 -37.67 6.32 9.78
CA PHE A 53 -37.71 5.23 8.81
C PHE A 53 -38.97 4.34 8.87
N ARG A 54 -40.03 4.78 9.52
CA ARG A 54 -41.34 4.11 9.57
C ARG A 54 -42.46 5.09 9.26
N GLU A 55 -43.51 4.59 8.62
CA GLU A 55 -44.75 5.34 8.41
C GLU A 55 -45.65 5.31 9.66
N GLY A 56 -46.36 6.41 9.91
CA GLY A 56 -47.31 6.54 11.01
C GLY A 56 -47.77 7.98 11.22
N TYR A 57 -48.45 8.24 12.33
CA TYR A 57 -48.85 9.59 12.73
C TYR A 57 -48.05 10.03 13.96
N LEU A 58 -47.55 11.27 13.96
CA LEU A 58 -46.73 11.77 15.07
C LEU A 58 -47.58 11.97 16.33
N SER A 59 -47.13 11.42 17.45
CA SER A 59 -47.76 11.44 18.77
C SER A 59 -46.70 11.86 19.80
N GLY A 60 -47.04 12.79 20.69
CA GLY A 60 -46.06 13.73 21.23
C GLY A 60 -45.85 14.94 20.31
N PRO A 61 -45.00 15.91 20.70
CA PRO A 61 -43.70 15.63 21.30
C PRO A 61 -43.70 15.40 22.81
N LEU A 62 -42.77 14.57 23.26
CA LEU A 62 -42.47 14.36 24.69
C LEU A 62 -41.48 15.40 25.23
N ALA A 63 -40.75 16.06 24.34
CA ALA A 63 -39.75 17.07 24.66
C ALA A 63 -40.02 18.33 23.80
N PRO A 64 -40.29 19.49 24.41
CA PRO A 64 -40.55 20.73 23.67
C PRO A 64 -39.29 21.27 22.98
N GLU A 65 -39.46 22.23 22.08
CA GLU A 65 -38.36 22.99 21.50
C GLU A 65 -37.53 23.67 22.62
N GLY A 66 -36.21 23.61 22.51
CA GLY A 66 -35.24 24.00 23.53
C GLY A 66 -34.95 22.94 24.61
N ALA A 67 -35.58 21.76 24.58
CA ALA A 67 -35.31 20.70 25.56
C ALA A 67 -34.09 19.85 25.18
N THR A 68 -33.16 19.71 26.13
CA THR A 68 -32.05 18.75 26.07
C THR A 68 -32.52 17.34 26.43
N VAL A 69 -32.29 16.37 25.55
CA VAL A 69 -32.69 14.97 25.74
C VAL A 69 -31.48 14.04 25.55
N PRO A 70 -31.22 13.09 26.47
CA PRO A 70 -30.14 12.11 26.31
C PRO A 70 -30.33 11.20 25.09
N VAL A 71 -29.22 10.83 24.45
CA VAL A 71 -29.20 9.92 23.31
C VAL A 71 -29.84 8.57 23.69
N GLY A 72 -30.84 8.15 22.92
CA GLY A 72 -31.59 6.92 23.13
C GLY A 72 -32.88 7.05 23.96
N GLU A 73 -33.13 8.19 24.61
CA GLU A 73 -34.41 8.47 25.30
C GLU A 73 -35.52 8.85 24.28
N PRO A 74 -36.81 8.64 24.61
CA PRO A 74 -37.91 8.90 23.69
C PRO A 74 -38.19 10.41 23.56
N ILE A 75 -38.26 10.90 22.33
CA ILE A 75 -38.63 12.29 22.00
C ILE A 75 -40.07 12.40 21.46
N GLY A 76 -40.61 11.30 20.94
CA GLY A 76 -41.99 11.18 20.46
C GLY A 76 -42.33 9.74 20.07
N TYR A 77 -43.52 9.51 19.54
CA TYR A 77 -43.98 8.22 19.05
C TYR A 77 -44.60 8.37 17.65
N LEU A 78 -44.52 7.32 16.84
CA LEU A 78 -45.42 7.12 15.71
C LEU A 78 -46.48 6.09 16.08
N VAL A 79 -47.74 6.47 15.89
CA VAL A 79 -48.91 5.62 16.11
C VAL A 79 -49.58 5.24 14.79
N ALA A 80 -50.45 4.24 14.81
CA ALA A 80 -50.95 3.61 13.59
C ALA A 80 -52.16 4.31 12.97
N SER A 81 -52.88 5.11 13.76
CA SER A 81 -54.01 5.92 13.30
C SER A 81 -53.97 7.31 13.95
N PRO A 82 -54.68 8.31 13.38
CA PRO A 82 -54.85 9.62 14.01
C PRO A 82 -55.64 9.61 15.34
N GLU A 83 -56.22 8.48 15.77
CA GLU A 83 -56.93 8.34 17.07
C GLU A 83 -55.95 8.19 18.22
N GLU A 84 -54.84 7.52 17.95
CA GLU A 84 -53.84 7.09 18.94
C GLU A 84 -52.86 8.24 19.27
N VAL A 85 -53.05 9.42 18.67
CA VAL A 85 -52.19 10.60 18.82
C VAL A 85 -52.52 11.30 20.14
N VAL A 86 -51.54 11.37 21.03
CA VAL A 86 -51.60 12.07 22.32
C VAL A 86 -50.74 13.34 22.21
N THR A 87 -51.29 14.49 22.59
CA THR A 87 -50.63 15.80 22.38
C THR A 87 -49.87 16.32 23.60
N GLU A 88 -50.02 15.70 24.78
CA GLU A 88 -49.39 16.15 26.03
C GLU A 88 -48.65 15.02 26.74
N GLY A 89 -47.31 15.05 26.70
CA GLY A 89 -46.36 14.60 27.75
C GLY A 89 -46.34 13.13 28.24
N GLU A 90 -47.41 12.36 28.12
CA GLU A 90 -47.51 10.98 28.66
C GLU A 90 -47.31 9.93 27.56
N ALA A 91 -46.58 8.86 27.90
CA ALA A 91 -46.43 7.70 27.02
C ALA A 91 -47.78 6.98 26.83
N PRO A 92 -48.17 6.57 25.61
CA PRO A 92 -49.42 5.86 25.38
C PRO A 92 -49.50 4.59 26.24
N ALA A 93 -50.60 4.46 27.00
CA ALA A 93 -50.71 3.45 28.06
C ALA A 93 -50.66 2.01 27.53
N GLY A 94 -49.58 1.29 27.86
CA GLY A 94 -49.41 -0.13 27.53
C GLY A 94 -50.38 -1.03 28.31
N GLY A 95 -51.46 -1.45 27.67
CA GLY A 95 -52.39 -2.46 28.19
C GLY A 95 -51.82 -3.88 28.12
N THR A 96 -51.80 -4.59 29.25
CA THR A 96 -51.25 -5.96 29.35
C THR A 96 -52.08 -7.00 28.61
N GLY A 97 -51.48 -7.76 27.69
CA GLY A 97 -52.08 -8.99 27.14
C GLY A 97 -51.39 -9.50 25.88
N ALA A 98 -51.02 -10.79 25.83
CA ALA A 98 -50.35 -11.37 24.68
C ALA A 98 -51.32 -11.70 23.52
N SER A 99 -50.78 -11.72 22.29
CA SER A 99 -51.27 -12.41 21.06
C SER A 99 -51.91 -11.56 19.93
N GLU A 100 -51.15 -11.44 18.83
CA GLU A 100 -51.54 -11.44 17.39
C GLU A 100 -52.60 -10.47 16.77
N SER A 101 -52.12 -9.59 15.86
CA SER A 101 -52.80 -9.03 14.66
C SER A 101 -53.96 -7.98 14.87
N PRO A 102 -54.62 -7.41 13.81
CA PRO A 102 -54.12 -6.25 13.01
C PRO A 102 -55.13 -5.06 12.80
N ALA A 103 -54.63 -3.94 12.22
CA ALA A 103 -55.35 -2.76 11.61
C ALA A 103 -56.13 -1.73 12.51
N GLY A 104 -56.20 -0.44 12.08
CA GLY A 104 -56.87 0.74 12.74
C GLY A 104 -58.29 1.03 12.18
N PRO A 105 -58.80 2.29 11.94
CA PRO A 105 -58.28 3.66 12.24
C PRO A 105 -59.32 4.83 12.55
N GLU A 106 -58.81 6.08 12.77
CA GLU A 106 -59.39 7.47 12.60
C GLU A 106 -60.10 8.31 13.71
N LYS A 107 -59.36 9.34 14.20
CA LYS A 107 -59.72 10.76 14.52
C LYS A 107 -60.23 11.29 15.90
N GLU A 108 -59.44 12.27 16.38
CA GLU A 108 -59.79 13.66 16.79
C GLU A 108 -60.43 14.02 18.16
N ALA A 109 -60.00 15.19 18.67
CA ALA A 109 -60.26 15.77 20.00
C ALA A 109 -61.51 16.70 20.06
N PRO A 110 -61.81 17.35 21.22
CA PRO A 110 -61.36 18.75 21.34
C PRO A 110 -61.04 19.31 22.77
N SER A 111 -60.37 20.47 22.73
CA SER A 111 -59.99 21.44 23.80
C SER A 111 -61.10 22.01 24.71
N ALA A 112 -60.74 22.52 25.92
CA ALA A 112 -61.12 23.88 26.39
C ALA A 112 -60.45 24.38 27.72
N GLU A 113 -59.73 25.51 27.61
CA GLU A 113 -59.66 26.71 28.50
C GLU A 113 -59.08 26.75 29.95
N ALA A 114 -58.37 27.86 30.25
CA ALA A 114 -57.83 28.33 31.54
C ALA A 114 -58.72 29.47 32.16
N PRO A 115 -58.39 30.31 33.20
CA PRO A 115 -57.12 31.07 33.42
C PRO A 115 -56.69 31.48 34.89
N ALA A 116 -55.57 32.24 34.99
CA ALA A 116 -55.29 33.42 35.87
C ALA A 116 -54.32 33.40 37.11
N ALA A 117 -53.17 34.10 36.93
CA ALA A 117 -52.55 35.20 37.74
C ALA A 117 -51.83 35.04 39.13
N GLU A 118 -50.51 35.32 39.13
CA GLU A 118 -49.65 36.25 39.95
C GLU A 118 -49.76 36.43 41.50
N PRO A 119 -48.61 36.66 42.22
CA PRO A 119 -48.10 38.04 42.46
C PRO A 119 -46.54 38.23 42.55
N GLU A 120 -46.09 39.49 42.73
CA GLU A 120 -44.72 40.03 42.54
C GLU A 120 -44.01 40.57 43.88
N PRO A 121 -42.88 41.34 43.93
CA PRO A 121 -41.70 41.00 44.78
C PRO A 121 -41.12 42.16 45.66
N ALA A 122 -39.83 42.11 46.05
CA ALA A 122 -39.11 43.25 46.68
C ALA A 122 -37.59 43.35 46.37
N ALA A 123 -37.19 44.54 45.90
CA ALA A 123 -35.88 45.17 45.60
C ALA A 123 -34.68 44.92 46.54
N ALA A 124 -33.41 45.25 46.25
CA ALA A 124 -32.60 45.60 45.05
C ALA A 124 -31.10 45.67 45.52
N SER A 125 -30.04 46.17 44.86
CA SER A 125 -29.77 46.91 43.60
C SER A 125 -28.29 46.61 43.18
N SER A 126 -27.61 47.15 42.16
CA SER A 126 -27.85 48.20 41.13
C SER A 126 -26.74 48.14 40.06
N GLY A 127 -27.03 48.55 38.81
CA GLY A 127 -26.09 48.76 37.69
C GLY A 127 -26.69 49.77 36.68
N PRO A 128 -26.05 50.06 35.53
CA PRO A 128 -26.61 50.99 34.53
C PRO A 128 -27.98 50.51 34.02
N GLN A 129 -28.99 51.38 34.00
CA GLN A 129 -30.32 50.98 33.52
C GLN A 129 -30.35 50.88 31.98
N PRO A 130 -31.00 49.84 31.42
CA PRO A 130 -31.24 49.75 29.97
C PRO A 130 -32.24 50.83 29.50
N PRO A 131 -32.17 51.27 28.22
CA PRO A 131 -33.07 52.28 27.67
C PRO A 131 -34.52 51.79 27.54
N GLU A 132 -35.48 52.71 27.44
CA GLU A 132 -36.90 52.34 27.24
C GLU A 132 -37.12 51.69 25.87
N GLY A 133 -37.66 50.46 25.86
CA GLY A 133 -38.02 49.74 24.63
C GLY A 133 -37.01 48.71 24.13
N VAL A 134 -36.07 48.26 24.98
CA VAL A 134 -35.18 47.13 24.65
C VAL A 134 -35.98 45.87 24.32
N VAL A 135 -35.73 45.30 23.14
CA VAL A 135 -36.25 43.99 22.68
C VAL A 135 -35.21 42.87 22.80
N HIS A 136 -33.91 43.21 22.86
CA HIS A 136 -32.83 42.26 23.10
C HIS A 136 -31.58 42.93 23.69
N VAL A 137 -30.87 42.21 24.56
CA VAL A 137 -29.55 42.60 25.07
C VAL A 137 -28.49 41.84 24.29
N ILE A 138 -27.60 42.55 23.60
CA ILE A 138 -26.44 41.98 22.94
C ILE A 138 -25.33 41.91 23.99
N SER A 139 -24.97 40.71 24.40
CA SER A 139 -23.96 40.45 25.44
C SER A 139 -22.72 39.81 24.81
N MET A 140 -21.55 39.93 25.44
CA MET A 140 -20.30 39.34 24.95
C MET A 140 -20.44 37.80 24.85
N PRO A 141 -20.44 37.20 23.65
CA PRO A 141 -20.63 35.76 23.48
C PRO A 141 -19.38 34.97 23.88
N GLN A 142 -19.57 33.72 24.34
CA GLN A 142 -18.46 32.79 24.55
C GLN A 142 -18.06 32.16 23.20
N LEU A 143 -17.07 32.76 22.53
CA LEU A 143 -16.60 32.31 21.22
C LEU A 143 -15.47 31.26 21.31
N SER A 144 -15.06 30.86 22.52
CA SER A 144 -14.24 29.67 22.74
C SER A 144 -14.37 29.07 24.15
N ASP A 145 -14.20 27.75 24.27
CA ASP A 145 -14.33 26.97 25.50
C ASP A 145 -13.44 27.43 26.66
N THR A 146 -12.36 28.18 26.37
CA THR A 146 -11.38 28.71 27.33
C THR A 146 -11.51 30.22 27.55
N MET A 147 -12.39 30.90 26.81
CA MET A 147 -12.59 32.34 26.84
C MET A 147 -13.39 32.74 28.09
N THR A 148 -12.85 33.68 28.87
CA THR A 148 -13.54 34.31 30.01
C THR A 148 -13.84 35.79 29.78
N GLU A 149 -13.13 36.42 28.83
CA GLU A 149 -13.28 37.81 28.39
C GLU A 149 -12.90 37.92 26.90
N GLY A 150 -13.38 38.96 26.22
CA GLY A 150 -13.07 39.25 24.81
C GLY A 150 -12.85 40.74 24.56
N VAL A 151 -12.06 41.08 23.55
CA VAL A 151 -11.73 42.48 23.20
C VAL A 151 -12.49 42.90 21.94
N ILE A 152 -13.21 44.02 21.97
CA ILE A 152 -13.94 44.50 20.79
C ILE A 152 -12.98 45.16 19.80
N VAL A 153 -12.86 44.59 18.60
CA VAL A 153 -11.94 45.05 17.52
C VAL A 153 -12.60 46.08 16.62
N SER A 154 -13.90 45.91 16.31
CA SER A 154 -14.68 46.86 15.51
C SER A 154 -16.18 46.73 15.79
N TRP A 155 -16.93 47.76 15.43
CA TRP A 155 -18.39 47.74 15.34
C TRP A 155 -18.79 47.88 13.87
N GLU A 156 -19.49 46.88 13.33
CA GLU A 156 -19.87 46.79 11.90
C GLU A 156 -21.22 47.47 11.60
N LYS A 157 -21.96 47.86 12.65
CA LYS A 157 -23.25 48.58 12.58
C LYS A 157 -23.21 49.82 13.48
N GLN A 158 -23.88 50.89 13.09
CA GLN A 158 -23.91 52.16 13.82
C GLN A 158 -25.16 52.31 14.72
N PRO A 159 -25.12 53.18 15.75
CA PRO A 159 -26.26 53.45 16.63
C PRO A 159 -27.50 53.98 15.85
N GLY A 160 -28.50 53.11 15.71
CA GLY A 160 -29.76 53.35 15.00
C GLY A 160 -29.90 52.64 13.67
N ASP A 161 -28.91 51.84 13.26
CA ASP A 161 -29.05 50.94 12.12
C ASP A 161 -30.05 49.82 12.46
N LYS A 162 -30.81 49.39 11.44
CA LYS A 162 -31.66 48.20 11.53
C LYS A 162 -30.76 46.97 11.47
N VAL A 163 -30.93 46.07 12.44
CA VAL A 163 -30.30 44.76 12.52
C VAL A 163 -31.33 43.72 12.14
N GLU A 164 -31.01 42.85 11.19
CA GLU A 164 -31.82 41.71 10.76
C GLU A 164 -31.22 40.39 11.26
N ARG A 165 -32.00 39.29 11.28
CA ARG A 165 -31.54 38.01 11.84
C ARG A 165 -30.33 37.46 11.07
N GLY A 166 -29.18 37.37 11.74
CA GLY A 166 -27.90 36.94 11.16
C GLY A 166 -26.97 38.08 10.74
N ASP A 167 -27.32 39.34 11.03
CA ASP A 167 -26.39 40.46 10.84
C ASP A 167 -25.24 40.41 11.86
N VAL A 168 -24.01 40.62 11.38
CA VAL A 168 -22.84 40.92 12.22
C VAL A 168 -22.95 42.35 12.75
N VAL A 169 -22.74 42.53 14.06
CA VAL A 169 -22.78 43.85 14.72
C VAL A 169 -21.40 44.33 15.20
N ALA A 170 -20.48 43.42 15.51
CA ALA A 170 -19.13 43.72 15.99
C ALA A 170 -18.14 42.58 15.68
N GLN A 171 -16.84 42.87 15.67
CA GLN A 171 -15.78 41.86 15.69
C GLN A 171 -15.12 41.82 17.07
N VAL A 172 -14.83 40.62 17.56
CA VAL A 172 -14.21 40.38 18.88
C VAL A 172 -12.96 39.52 18.74
N GLU A 173 -11.85 39.98 19.34
CA GLU A 173 -10.63 39.20 19.53
C GLU A 173 -10.75 38.33 20.78
N THR A 174 -10.45 37.04 20.60
CA THR A 174 -10.43 36.00 21.63
C THR A 174 -9.00 35.51 21.86
N ASP A 175 -8.82 34.56 22.79
CA ASP A 175 -7.54 33.87 23.02
C ASP A 175 -7.01 33.06 21.81
N LYS A 176 -7.84 32.85 20.77
CA LYS A 176 -7.52 31.99 19.61
C LYS A 176 -7.73 32.63 18.24
N ALA A 177 -8.68 33.55 18.08
CA ALA A 177 -9.01 34.19 16.80
C ALA A 177 -9.77 35.52 16.97
N ILE A 178 -9.82 36.33 15.90
CA ILE A 178 -10.83 37.39 15.74
C ILE A 178 -12.06 36.74 15.11
N MET A 179 -13.25 36.99 15.68
CA MET A 179 -14.51 36.35 15.32
C MET A 179 -15.65 37.38 15.28
N ASP A 180 -16.60 37.15 14.39
CA ASP A 180 -17.77 38.02 14.18
C ASP A 180 -18.86 37.74 15.23
N VAL A 181 -19.47 38.81 15.76
CA VAL A 181 -20.63 38.74 16.66
C VAL A 181 -21.91 38.93 15.84
N GLU A 182 -22.57 37.82 15.52
CA GLU A 182 -23.87 37.79 14.83
C GLU A 182 -25.04 37.94 15.82
N VAL A 183 -26.10 38.63 15.40
CA VAL A 183 -27.32 38.82 16.21
C VAL A 183 -28.54 38.21 15.53
N PHE A 184 -29.18 37.27 16.22
CA PHE A 184 -30.31 36.49 15.69
C PHE A 184 -31.70 37.08 15.98
N LYS A 185 -31.78 38.35 16.39
CA LYS A 185 -33.04 39.07 16.63
C LYS A 185 -33.09 40.39 15.86
N GLU A 186 -34.27 40.72 15.35
CA GLU A 186 -34.50 41.98 14.64
C GLU A 186 -34.70 43.16 15.60
N GLY A 187 -34.19 44.33 15.23
CA GLY A 187 -34.39 45.57 15.99
C GLY A 187 -33.49 46.70 15.49
N TYR A 188 -33.44 47.81 16.23
CA TYR A 188 -32.54 48.93 15.96
C TYR A 188 -31.41 48.96 17.00
N LEU A 189 -30.16 49.06 16.56
CA LEU A 189 -29.00 49.05 17.45
C LEU A 189 -28.96 50.31 18.33
N SER A 190 -28.85 50.13 19.64
CA SER A 190 -28.80 51.19 20.66
C SER A 190 -27.61 50.95 21.60
N GLY A 191 -26.79 51.98 21.84
CA GLY A 191 -25.38 51.77 22.18
C GLY A 191 -24.50 51.73 20.91
N PRO A 192 -23.18 51.57 21.04
CA PRO A 192 -22.54 50.61 21.95
C PRO A 192 -22.28 51.11 23.37
N ILE A 193 -22.23 50.16 24.31
CA ILE A 193 -21.93 50.36 25.74
C ILE A 193 -20.41 50.25 25.98
N ALA A 194 -19.75 49.36 25.22
CA ALA A 194 -18.31 49.14 25.26
C ALA A 194 -17.63 49.71 24.00
N PRO A 195 -16.60 50.57 24.13
CA PRO A 195 -15.86 51.10 22.98
C PRO A 195 -14.99 50.02 22.31
N VAL A 196 -14.46 50.34 21.13
CA VAL A 196 -13.36 49.57 20.51
C VAL A 196 -12.15 49.55 21.47
N ASP A 197 -11.38 48.46 21.44
CA ASP A 197 -10.29 48.11 22.36
C ASP A 197 -10.74 47.81 23.82
N ALA A 198 -12.04 47.75 24.11
CA ALA A 198 -12.52 47.34 25.43
C ALA A 198 -12.54 45.82 25.61
N THR A 199 -11.87 45.35 26.67
CA THR A 199 -12.03 43.98 27.20
C THR A 199 -13.33 43.89 27.99
N VAL A 200 -14.22 42.96 27.61
CA VAL A 200 -15.52 42.72 28.26
C VAL A 200 -15.62 41.25 28.68
N PRO A 201 -16.01 40.93 29.93
CA PRO A 201 -16.25 39.55 30.36
C PRO A 201 -17.35 38.88 29.56
N VAL A 202 -17.22 37.57 29.34
CA VAL A 202 -18.26 36.75 28.70
C VAL A 202 -19.57 36.86 29.48
N GLY A 203 -20.66 37.18 28.78
CA GLY A 203 -22.00 37.37 29.35
C GLY A 203 -22.36 38.81 29.75
N GLU A 204 -21.44 39.77 29.76
CA GLU A 204 -21.75 41.17 30.06
C GLU A 204 -22.32 41.93 28.83
N PRO A 205 -23.25 42.90 29.00
CA PRO A 205 -23.86 43.65 27.90
C PRO A 205 -22.86 44.53 27.14
N ILE A 206 -22.83 44.39 25.81
CA ILE A 206 -22.02 45.23 24.90
C ILE A 206 -22.88 46.23 24.10
N ALA A 207 -24.14 45.90 23.80
CA ALA A 207 -25.13 46.79 23.18
C ALA A 207 -26.57 46.32 23.44
N TYR A 208 -27.56 47.11 22.99
CA TYR A 208 -28.98 46.77 23.06
C TYR A 208 -29.62 46.83 21.66
N LEU A 209 -30.69 46.07 21.43
CA LEU A 209 -31.65 46.33 20.34
C LEU A 209 -32.93 46.92 20.92
N VAL A 210 -33.48 47.95 20.27
CA VAL A 210 -34.77 48.56 20.61
C VAL A 210 -35.80 48.37 19.49
N GLY A 211 -37.08 48.30 19.87
CA GLY A 211 -38.17 47.93 18.95
C GLY A 211 -38.60 49.02 17.95
N LYS A 212 -38.19 50.29 18.15
CA LYS A 212 -38.52 51.42 17.28
C LYS A 212 -37.33 52.37 17.08
N PRO A 213 -37.21 53.05 15.92
CA PRO A 213 -36.16 54.03 15.68
C PRO A 213 -36.14 55.18 16.70
N GLU A 214 -37.30 55.58 17.22
CA GLU A 214 -37.42 56.67 18.20
C GLU A 214 -36.81 56.34 19.58
N GLN A 215 -36.51 55.06 19.85
CA GLN A 215 -36.04 54.57 21.15
C GLN A 215 -34.51 54.39 21.20
N VAL A 216 -33.81 54.69 20.11
CA VAL A 216 -32.35 54.50 19.98
C VAL A 216 -31.59 55.55 20.79
N VAL A 217 -30.79 55.10 21.74
CA VAL A 217 -29.82 55.94 22.46
C VAL A 217 -28.47 55.92 21.73
N ARG A 218 -27.95 57.11 21.38
CA ARG A 218 -26.73 57.29 20.58
C ARG A 218 -25.52 57.83 21.36
N GLU A 219 -25.65 58.08 22.67
CA GLU A 219 -24.57 58.68 23.46
C GLU A 219 -23.62 57.62 24.05
N THR A 220 -22.33 57.82 23.84
CA THR A 220 -21.26 57.12 24.55
C THR A 220 -21.00 57.76 25.92
N ALA A 221 -21.15 57.00 27.00
CA ALA A 221 -20.97 57.51 28.35
C ALA A 221 -19.50 57.86 28.63
N THR A 222 -19.17 59.15 28.62
CA THR A 222 -17.85 59.67 29.01
C THR A 222 -17.92 60.24 30.43
N PRO A 223 -17.02 59.87 31.37
CA PRO A 223 -17.01 60.48 32.70
C PRO A 223 -16.51 61.93 32.66
N ALA A 224 -17.27 62.84 33.27
CA ALA A 224 -16.96 64.27 33.30
C ALA A 224 -15.88 64.63 34.35
N ALA A 225 -15.04 65.62 34.03
CA ALA A 225 -13.89 66.02 34.83
C ALA A 225 -14.24 66.91 36.04
N GLY A 226 -13.42 66.82 37.09
CA GLY A 226 -13.40 67.74 38.23
C GLY A 226 -11.96 68.07 38.66
N GLU A 227 -11.59 69.35 38.56
CA GLU A 227 -10.33 69.97 39.03
C GLU A 227 -10.70 71.32 39.70
N PRO A 228 -9.80 72.05 40.42
CA PRO A 228 -8.35 71.86 40.56
C PRO A 228 -7.78 71.96 42.00
N ALA A 229 -6.48 71.64 42.16
CA ALA A 229 -5.43 72.56 42.66
C ALA A 229 -4.34 71.97 43.61
N ALA A 230 -3.11 72.42 43.34
CA ALA A 230 -1.93 72.55 44.22
C ALA A 230 -1.00 71.34 44.48
N ALA A 231 0.23 71.45 43.96
CA ALA A 231 1.40 70.60 44.23
C ALA A 231 2.17 71.06 45.51
N PRO A 232 3.23 70.34 45.95
CA PRO A 232 4.55 70.70 45.44
C PRO A 232 5.63 69.59 45.28
N LYS A 233 6.48 69.80 44.26
CA LYS A 233 7.95 69.58 44.19
C LYS A 233 8.58 68.16 44.24
N LYS A 234 9.32 67.87 43.15
CA LYS A 234 10.62 67.15 43.16
C LYS A 234 11.78 68.16 43.21
N GLU A 235 12.85 67.82 43.93
CA GLU A 235 14.26 68.20 43.67
C GLU A 235 15.06 66.89 43.93
N LYS A 236 15.90 66.28 43.06
CA LYS A 236 16.82 66.67 41.96
C LYS A 236 18.28 66.84 42.43
N ALA A 237 19.13 65.85 42.10
CA ALA A 237 20.61 65.84 42.05
C ALA A 237 21.07 64.36 41.82
N GLU A 238 22.17 63.98 41.15
CA GLU A 238 23.03 64.64 40.14
C GLU A 238 23.89 63.57 39.39
N GLU A 239 24.90 63.96 38.60
CA GLU A 239 25.63 63.13 37.61
C GLU A 239 26.84 62.28 38.12
N LYS A 240 27.10 61.15 37.40
CA LYS A 240 28.44 60.59 37.00
C LYS A 240 29.44 60.06 38.09
N PRO A 241 30.57 59.39 37.72
CA PRO A 241 30.79 58.33 36.71
C PRO A 241 31.76 57.19 37.18
N ALA A 242 32.16 56.31 36.24
CA ALA A 242 33.46 55.58 36.15
C ALA A 242 33.66 54.16 36.76
N THR A 243 33.78 53.18 35.84
CA THR A 243 34.85 52.15 35.63
C THR A 243 36.10 52.09 36.55
N PRO A 244 36.94 51.01 36.52
CA PRO A 244 36.71 49.57 36.20
C PRO A 244 37.57 48.56 37.06
N ALA A 245 37.56 47.27 36.67
CA ALA A 245 38.73 46.34 36.56
C ALA A 245 39.11 45.28 37.62
N SER A 246 39.65 44.19 37.04
CA SER A 246 40.58 43.15 37.55
C SER A 246 40.01 41.85 38.20
N GLY A 247 40.60 40.70 37.80
CA GLY A 247 40.31 39.32 38.27
C GLY A 247 41.32 38.87 39.35
N PRO A 248 41.95 37.66 39.32
CA PRO A 248 41.82 36.53 38.39
C PRO A 248 41.89 35.08 39.01
N ALA A 249 41.76 34.05 38.15
CA ALA A 249 42.45 32.74 38.12
C ALA A 249 42.40 31.67 39.27
N ALA A 250 41.69 30.54 38.97
CA ALA A 250 42.15 29.12 38.97
C ALA A 250 42.66 28.42 40.28
N PRO A 251 43.03 27.10 40.32
CA PRO A 251 42.86 25.96 39.37
C PRO A 251 42.40 24.58 39.99
N ALA A 252 42.09 23.56 39.12
CA ALA A 252 42.38 22.09 39.25
C ALA A 252 41.90 21.25 40.49
N ARG A 253 41.64 19.91 40.49
CA ARG A 253 41.67 18.75 39.52
C ARG A 253 40.79 17.55 40.08
N PRO A 254 40.79 16.28 39.58
CA PRO A 254 39.58 15.43 39.52
C PRO A 254 39.57 14.13 40.36
N SER A 255 38.44 13.39 40.35
CA SER A 255 38.40 11.92 40.53
C SER A 255 37.15 11.29 39.88
N ALA A 256 37.18 9.97 39.61
CA ALA A 256 36.21 9.24 38.77
C ALA A 256 35.34 8.22 39.60
N PRO A 257 34.80 7.09 39.08
CA PRO A 257 33.35 6.94 38.94
C PRO A 257 32.71 5.72 39.66
N ALA A 258 31.38 5.72 39.79
CA ALA A 258 30.52 4.58 40.11
C ALA A 258 29.06 4.98 39.79
N ALA A 259 28.06 4.14 39.53
CA ALA A 259 27.87 2.74 39.15
C ALA A 259 26.32 2.56 39.11
N ALA A 260 25.76 1.69 38.25
CA ALA A 260 24.30 1.60 38.06
C ALA A 260 23.59 0.69 39.10
N PRO A 261 22.30 0.94 39.42
CA PRO A 261 21.45 0.01 40.17
C PRO A 261 20.33 -0.66 39.34
N ALA A 262 19.87 -1.83 39.81
CA ALA A 262 18.82 -2.67 39.23
C ALA A 262 17.44 -2.46 39.94
N PRO A 263 16.32 -3.05 39.46
CA PRO A 263 14.97 -2.52 39.72
C PRO A 263 14.20 -3.13 40.91
N GLY A 264 13.21 -2.37 41.39
CA GLY A 264 11.97 -2.88 42.02
C GLY A 264 11.92 -2.98 43.55
N LYS A 265 11.11 -2.14 44.20
CA LYS A 265 10.65 -2.37 45.60
C LYS A 265 9.31 -1.69 45.90
N ALA A 266 8.46 -2.39 46.66
CA ALA A 266 7.17 -1.86 47.14
C ALA A 266 7.36 -0.84 48.28
N VAL A 267 6.52 0.21 48.29
CA VAL A 267 6.59 1.32 49.26
C VAL A 267 6.20 0.85 50.67
N SER A 268 7.07 1.12 51.64
CA SER A 268 6.83 0.84 53.07
C SER A 268 6.00 1.96 53.73
N PRO A 269 5.09 1.66 54.69
CA PRO A 269 4.27 2.69 55.34
C PRO A 269 5.11 3.70 56.15
N ALA A 270 4.71 4.98 56.14
CA ALA A 270 5.41 6.07 56.82
C ALA A 270 5.59 5.79 58.33
N PRO A 271 6.60 6.36 59.00
CA PRO A 271 6.75 6.26 60.46
C PRO A 271 5.46 6.63 61.22
N ARG A 272 5.33 6.18 62.48
CA ARG A 272 4.25 6.72 63.33
C ARG A 272 4.65 8.15 63.75
N PRO A 273 3.72 9.12 63.74
CA PRO A 273 3.99 10.46 64.25
C PRO A 273 4.25 10.43 65.76
N ASP A 274 5.11 11.32 66.24
CA ASP A 274 5.54 11.28 67.64
C ASP A 274 4.40 11.68 68.59
N GLY A 275 4.22 10.88 69.65
CA GLY A 275 3.17 11.05 70.65
C GLY A 275 1.73 10.84 70.15
N ARG A 276 1.50 10.59 68.86
CA ARG A 276 0.16 10.49 68.25
C ARG A 276 -0.07 9.16 67.53
N LYS A 277 -1.34 8.74 67.46
CA LYS A 277 -1.76 7.51 66.77
C LYS A 277 -2.18 7.86 65.34
N ALA A 278 -1.76 7.05 64.37
CA ALA A 278 -2.21 7.13 62.97
C ALA A 278 -2.62 5.75 62.46
N THR A 279 -3.71 5.68 61.70
CA THR A 279 -4.23 4.40 61.17
C THR A 279 -3.26 3.77 60.16
N PRO A 280 -3.21 2.43 60.01
CA PRO A 280 -2.30 1.78 59.07
C PRO A 280 -2.48 2.23 57.62
N TYR A 281 -3.73 2.49 57.21
CA TYR A 281 -4.05 2.96 55.87
C TYR A 281 -3.63 4.42 55.65
N ALA A 282 -3.85 5.32 56.63
CA ALA A 282 -3.33 6.69 56.58
C ALA A 282 -1.80 6.72 56.47
N ARG A 283 -1.09 5.84 57.20
CA ARG A 283 0.38 5.72 57.11
C ARG A 283 0.88 5.23 55.75
N LYS A 284 0.14 4.35 55.08
CA LYS A 284 0.46 3.91 53.71
C LYS A 284 0.21 5.03 52.70
N LEU A 285 -0.92 5.72 52.82
CA LEU A 285 -1.29 6.83 51.95
C LEU A 285 -0.35 8.04 52.09
N ALA A 286 0.08 8.35 53.31
CA ALA A 286 1.05 9.40 53.60
C ALA A 286 2.42 9.10 52.97
N ALA A 287 2.90 7.86 53.05
CA ALA A 287 4.14 7.44 52.36
C ALA A 287 4.00 7.49 50.83
N GLN A 288 2.82 7.20 50.28
CA GLN A 288 2.56 7.29 48.83
C GLN A 288 2.45 8.74 48.33
N ARG A 289 2.11 9.71 49.20
CA ARG A 289 1.93 11.13 48.85
C ARG A 289 3.01 12.06 49.39
N GLY A 290 4.03 11.54 50.07
CA GLY A 290 5.11 12.35 50.67
C GLY A 290 4.67 13.26 51.83
N VAL A 291 3.54 12.96 52.49
CA VAL A 291 2.98 13.78 53.57
C VAL A 291 3.58 13.38 54.92
N ASP A 292 4.19 14.32 55.65
CA ASP A 292 4.62 14.08 57.04
C ASP A 292 3.43 14.04 57.99
N LEU A 293 3.22 12.90 58.65
CA LEU A 293 2.13 12.71 59.60
C LEU A 293 2.25 13.57 60.86
N ASN A 294 3.42 14.16 61.14
CA ASN A 294 3.56 15.09 62.25
C ASN A 294 2.88 16.44 61.99
N THR A 295 2.71 16.86 60.72
CA THR A 295 2.02 18.11 60.37
C THR A 295 0.51 17.94 60.18
N VAL A 296 0.02 16.70 60.14
CA VAL A 296 -1.41 16.39 60.00
C VAL A 296 -2.13 16.43 61.36
N VAL A 297 -3.28 17.09 61.42
CA VAL A 297 -4.19 17.06 62.58
C VAL A 297 -5.19 15.92 62.39
N GLY A 298 -5.26 15.00 63.36
CA GLY A 298 -6.12 13.82 63.27
C GLY A 298 -7.55 14.11 63.70
N THR A 299 -8.53 13.77 62.86
CA THR A 299 -9.97 13.95 63.16
C THR A 299 -10.67 12.69 63.69
N GLY A 300 -9.95 11.57 63.80
CA GLY A 300 -10.46 10.32 64.37
C GLY A 300 -10.60 10.35 65.91
N PRO A 301 -11.25 9.32 66.50
CA PRO A 301 -11.38 9.19 67.95
C PRO A 301 -10.02 9.27 68.66
N GLU A 302 -9.96 9.93 69.82
CA GLU A 302 -8.71 10.26 70.55
C GLU A 302 -7.68 11.08 69.73
N GLY A 303 -8.09 11.78 68.67
CA GLY A 303 -7.18 12.56 67.81
C GLY A 303 -6.33 11.70 66.86
N VAL A 304 -6.78 10.47 66.57
CA VAL A 304 -6.11 9.56 65.64
C VAL A 304 -6.16 10.11 64.21
N ILE A 305 -5.02 10.11 63.51
CA ILE A 305 -4.96 10.50 62.09
C ILE A 305 -5.54 9.40 61.19
N VAL A 306 -6.60 9.74 60.46
CA VAL A 306 -7.29 8.87 59.50
C VAL A 306 -6.95 9.26 58.06
N ALA A 307 -7.28 8.39 57.09
CA ALA A 307 -6.88 8.60 55.69
C ALA A 307 -7.51 9.87 55.07
N ALA A 308 -8.69 10.27 55.53
CA ALA A 308 -9.32 11.53 55.13
C ALA A 308 -8.49 12.77 55.52
N ASP A 309 -7.78 12.74 56.65
CA ASP A 309 -6.93 13.84 57.10
C ASP A 309 -5.71 14.00 56.17
N VAL A 310 -5.10 12.87 55.80
CA VAL A 310 -3.98 12.80 54.84
C VAL A 310 -4.43 13.19 53.41
N MET A 311 -5.70 12.98 53.06
CA MET A 311 -6.28 13.40 51.78
C MET A 311 -6.56 14.90 51.70
N ARG A 312 -6.87 15.54 52.82
CA ARG A 312 -7.18 16.98 52.92
C ARG A 312 -5.96 17.89 52.92
N VAL A 313 -4.79 17.37 53.32
CA VAL A 313 -3.54 18.10 53.23
C VAL A 313 -3.05 18.09 51.78
N GLN A 314 -3.19 19.23 51.11
CA GLN A 314 -2.45 19.49 49.87
C GLN A 314 -0.95 19.44 50.20
N PRO A 315 -0.11 18.77 49.39
CA PRO A 315 1.32 18.69 49.66
C PRO A 315 1.92 20.10 49.59
N GLN A 316 2.26 20.65 50.74
CA GLN A 316 2.94 21.93 50.84
C GLN A 316 4.31 21.78 50.16
N ALA A 317 4.50 22.47 49.04
CA ALA A 317 5.77 22.44 48.31
C ALA A 317 6.89 22.87 49.27
N ALA A 318 7.75 21.92 49.62
CA ALA A 318 8.84 22.18 50.55
C ALA A 318 9.78 23.20 49.94
N ALA A 319 9.91 24.36 50.59
CA ALA A 319 10.93 25.37 50.26
C ALA A 319 12.32 24.82 50.63
N GLY A 320 12.83 23.93 49.79
CA GLY A 320 14.12 23.26 49.91
C GLY A 320 14.54 22.78 48.53
N GLY A 321 15.62 23.36 48.00
CA GLY A 321 15.95 23.27 46.58
C GLY A 321 16.15 21.85 46.06
N ALA A 322 15.27 21.42 45.16
CA ALA A 322 15.48 20.33 44.23
C ALA A 322 14.91 20.77 42.87
N ALA A 323 15.78 20.94 41.87
CA ALA A 323 15.34 21.33 40.53
C ALA A 323 14.62 20.16 39.85
N GLY A 324 13.34 20.36 39.52
CA GLY A 324 12.67 19.55 38.50
C GLY A 324 13.23 19.87 37.10
N PRO A 325 13.19 18.92 36.16
CA PRO A 325 13.76 19.14 34.83
C PRO A 325 12.92 20.13 34.02
N GLY A 326 13.54 21.24 33.58
CA GLY A 326 13.07 22.00 32.41
C GLY A 326 12.43 23.38 32.66
N GLY A 327 12.17 23.79 33.89
CA GLY A 327 11.78 25.17 34.18
C GLY A 327 12.97 26.12 33.99
N PHE A 328 13.07 26.80 32.84
CA PHE A 328 14.07 27.85 32.66
C PHE A 328 13.87 28.94 33.73
N PRO A 329 14.94 29.47 34.36
CA PRO A 329 14.80 30.59 35.28
C PRO A 329 14.12 31.75 34.55
N GLN A 330 13.18 32.44 35.20
CA GLN A 330 12.62 33.67 34.67
C GLN A 330 13.74 34.73 34.68
N VAL A 331 14.44 34.86 33.55
CA VAL A 331 15.50 35.85 33.36
C VAL A 331 14.82 37.19 33.11
N ASP A 332 15.04 38.13 34.02
CA ASP A 332 14.57 39.51 33.86
C ASP A 332 15.46 40.22 32.83
N VAL A 333 14.92 40.51 31.64
CA VAL A 333 15.66 41.08 30.51
C VAL A 333 15.30 42.56 30.36
N PRO A 334 16.26 43.50 30.55
CA PRO A 334 15.95 44.93 30.43
C PRO A 334 15.55 45.35 29.01
N GLY A 335 14.32 45.83 28.85
CA GLY A 335 13.80 46.38 27.59
C GLY A 335 12.30 46.67 27.65
N GLU A 336 11.76 47.32 26.63
CA GLU A 336 10.32 47.37 26.38
C GLU A 336 9.93 46.18 25.49
N GLY A 337 8.86 45.46 25.86
CA GLY A 337 8.40 44.28 25.13
C GLY A 337 6.88 44.25 25.01
N ARG A 338 6.38 43.61 23.95
CA ARG A 338 4.95 43.30 23.78
C ARG A 338 4.66 41.86 24.24
N PRO A 339 3.41 41.52 24.58
CA PRO A 339 2.97 40.14 24.67
C PRO A 339 3.27 39.36 23.39
N MET A 340 3.52 38.05 23.53
CA MET A 340 3.54 37.12 22.39
C MET A 340 2.13 37.04 21.80
N THR A 341 2.04 36.98 20.47
CA THR A 341 0.81 36.55 19.79
C THR A 341 0.54 35.07 20.09
N ALA A 342 -0.71 34.62 19.94
CA ALA A 342 -1.08 33.22 20.17
C ALA A 342 -0.20 32.23 19.38
N LEU A 343 0.19 32.57 18.15
CA LEU A 343 1.10 31.77 17.32
C LEU A 343 2.53 31.71 17.90
N GLU A 344 3.07 32.82 18.38
CA GLU A 344 4.41 32.86 19.01
C GLU A 344 4.44 32.08 20.33
N ALA A 345 3.36 32.17 21.13
CA ALA A 345 3.20 31.37 22.34
C ALA A 345 3.12 29.87 22.02
N ALA A 346 2.30 29.47 21.04
CA ALA A 346 2.17 28.08 20.61
C ALA A 346 3.50 27.49 20.09
N ILE A 347 4.28 28.27 19.32
CA ILE A 347 5.63 27.88 18.87
C ILE A 347 6.56 27.72 20.09
N SER A 348 6.53 28.66 21.05
CA SER A 348 7.34 28.58 22.27
C SER A 348 7.07 27.30 23.07
N HIS A 349 5.79 26.94 23.24
CA HIS A 349 5.39 25.69 23.91
C HIS A 349 5.87 24.46 23.13
N ALA A 350 5.58 24.35 21.83
CA ALA A 350 5.99 23.20 21.01
C ALA A 350 7.53 23.02 20.93
N MET A 351 8.29 24.12 20.89
CA MET A 351 9.76 24.08 20.92
C MET A 351 10.32 23.80 22.32
N THR A 352 9.54 23.98 23.38
CA THR A 352 9.91 23.54 24.73
C THR A 352 9.66 22.03 24.89
N GLU A 353 8.55 21.51 24.34
CA GLU A 353 8.23 20.09 24.41
C GLU A 353 9.18 19.20 23.59
N SER A 354 9.70 19.67 22.46
CA SER A 354 10.68 18.92 21.65
C SER A 354 11.98 18.60 22.42
N LEU A 355 12.34 19.41 23.42
CA LEU A 355 13.48 19.14 24.32
C LEU A 355 13.30 17.87 25.17
N SER A 356 12.08 17.32 25.26
CA SER A 356 11.80 16.03 25.91
C SER A 356 12.09 14.81 25.02
N MET A 357 12.46 15.02 23.75
CA MET A 357 12.80 13.97 22.80
C MET A 357 14.30 13.70 22.82
N PRO A 358 14.77 12.47 23.10
CA PRO A 358 16.18 12.10 22.97
C PRO A 358 16.51 11.92 21.49
N THR A 359 16.78 13.02 20.81
CA THR A 359 17.03 13.01 19.36
C THR A 359 18.47 12.69 18.99
N PHE A 360 18.64 12.10 17.81
CA PHE A 360 19.94 11.93 17.15
C PHE A 360 19.81 12.22 15.65
N HIS A 361 20.94 12.50 15.01
CA HIS A 361 21.02 12.96 13.63
C HIS A 361 21.76 11.95 12.75
N VAL A 362 21.24 11.69 11.54
CA VAL A 362 21.90 10.88 10.52
C VAL A 362 21.76 11.57 9.17
N THR A 363 22.88 11.81 8.47
CA THR A 363 22.90 12.50 7.18
C THR A 363 23.36 11.58 6.05
N ARG A 364 22.71 11.68 4.89
CA ARG A 364 23.13 11.02 3.63
C ARG A 364 23.10 12.03 2.48
N LYS A 365 24.09 12.00 1.59
CA LYS A 365 24.06 12.78 0.34
C LYS A 365 23.29 12.02 -0.75
N ILE A 366 22.32 12.68 -1.38
CA ILE A 366 21.41 12.12 -2.39
C ILE A 366 21.35 13.06 -3.60
N ARG A 367 21.59 12.55 -4.81
CA ARG A 367 21.60 13.33 -6.05
C ARG A 367 20.17 13.50 -6.57
N LEU A 368 19.66 14.73 -6.58
CA LEU A 368 18.28 15.01 -6.99
C LEU A 368 18.07 15.06 -8.51
N GLY A 369 19.14 15.10 -9.31
CA GLY A 369 19.06 15.37 -10.75
C GLY A 369 18.16 14.44 -11.56
N ALA A 370 18.05 13.15 -11.19
CA ALA A 370 17.12 12.23 -11.82
C ALA A 370 15.66 12.54 -11.44
N LEU A 371 15.37 12.64 -10.14
CA LEU A 371 14.05 12.98 -9.61
C LEU A 371 13.53 14.33 -10.15
N ILE A 372 14.39 15.34 -10.28
CA ILE A 372 14.03 16.66 -10.81
C ILE A 372 13.56 16.55 -12.27
N ARG A 373 14.23 15.75 -13.11
CA ARG A 373 13.79 15.51 -14.49
C ARG A 373 12.45 14.77 -14.52
N ALA A 374 12.31 13.70 -13.74
CA ALA A 374 11.09 12.91 -13.66
C ALA A 374 9.88 13.71 -13.16
N ALA A 375 10.05 14.49 -12.09
CA ALA A 375 9.01 15.37 -11.57
C ALA A 375 8.60 16.43 -12.60
N LYS A 376 9.57 17.06 -13.27
CA LYS A 376 9.30 18.06 -14.32
C LYS A 376 8.57 17.45 -15.53
N ALA A 377 8.94 16.26 -15.98
CA ALA A 377 8.30 15.57 -17.10
C ALA A 377 6.81 15.24 -16.82
N ARG A 378 6.47 14.88 -15.58
CA ARG A 378 5.09 14.61 -15.13
C ARG A 378 4.33 15.86 -14.65
N GLY A 379 4.95 17.05 -14.68
CA GLY A 379 4.30 18.29 -14.22
C GLY A 379 4.08 18.39 -12.70
N VAL A 380 4.82 17.62 -11.91
CA VAL A 380 4.68 17.54 -10.45
C VAL A 380 5.81 18.25 -9.69
N SER A 381 5.51 18.68 -8.47
CA SER A 381 6.48 19.30 -7.55
C SER A 381 7.55 18.30 -7.09
N VAL A 382 8.81 18.70 -7.14
CA VAL A 382 9.94 17.90 -6.64
C VAL A 382 9.77 17.58 -5.15
N THR A 383 9.25 18.51 -4.35
CA THR A 383 8.99 18.27 -2.92
C THR A 383 7.91 17.19 -2.70
N VAL A 384 6.86 17.16 -3.54
CA VAL A 384 5.82 16.11 -3.51
C VAL A 384 6.40 14.76 -3.94
N ALA A 385 7.28 14.75 -4.95
CA ALA A 385 7.99 13.54 -5.36
C ALA A 385 8.91 13.00 -4.25
N ILE A 386 9.60 13.88 -3.51
CA ILE A 386 10.39 13.47 -2.33
C ILE A 386 9.47 12.93 -1.21
N ALA A 387 8.32 13.55 -0.96
CA ALA A 387 7.34 13.06 0.01
C ALA A 387 6.83 11.64 -0.35
N LYS A 388 6.42 11.42 -1.61
CA LYS A 388 6.03 10.10 -2.10
C LYS A 388 7.18 9.09 -1.98
N GLY A 389 8.42 9.48 -2.32
CA GLY A 389 9.61 8.65 -2.12
C GLY A 389 9.87 8.28 -0.65
N CYS A 390 9.60 9.18 0.30
CA CYS A 390 9.64 8.88 1.74
C CYS A 390 8.58 7.84 2.13
N ALA A 391 7.35 7.99 1.63
CA ALA A 391 6.28 7.03 1.89
C ALA A 391 6.58 5.63 1.31
N GLU A 392 7.11 5.54 0.09
CA GLU A 392 7.52 4.25 -0.50
C GLU A 392 8.69 3.62 0.30
N ALA A 393 9.67 4.41 0.76
CA ALA A 393 10.74 3.92 1.64
C ALA A 393 10.20 3.38 2.98
N MET A 394 9.14 3.96 3.53
CA MET A 394 8.50 3.48 4.76
C MET A 394 7.78 2.15 4.60
N ARG A 395 7.36 1.75 3.39
CA ARG A 395 6.76 0.41 3.16
C ARG A 395 7.75 -0.71 3.50
N LYS A 396 9.04 -0.45 3.29
CA LYS A 396 10.15 -1.37 3.63
C LYS A 396 10.68 -1.15 5.05
N TYR A 397 10.60 0.08 5.57
CA TYR A 397 11.06 0.45 6.92
C TYR A 397 9.95 1.13 7.75
N PRO A 398 8.87 0.40 8.11
CA PRO A 398 7.66 1.00 8.70
C PRO A 398 7.88 1.67 10.06
N LYS A 399 8.96 1.31 10.79
CA LYS A 399 9.34 1.97 12.05
C LYS A 399 9.52 3.48 11.93
N MET A 400 9.90 3.97 10.74
CA MET A 400 10.06 5.41 10.49
C MET A 400 8.72 6.18 10.52
N ASN A 401 7.58 5.48 10.52
CA ASN A 401 6.22 6.03 10.62
C ASN A 401 5.60 5.92 12.02
N TRP A 402 6.29 5.25 12.96
CA TRP A 402 5.80 5.00 14.32
C TRP A 402 5.85 6.26 15.19
N CYS A 403 5.39 6.18 16.44
CA CYS A 403 5.73 7.18 17.46
C CYS A 403 5.86 6.59 18.87
N TYR A 404 6.54 7.32 19.74
CA TYR A 404 6.56 7.06 21.18
C TYR A 404 5.42 7.83 21.87
N LYS A 405 4.60 7.13 22.65
CA LYS A 405 3.69 7.72 23.63
C LYS A 405 4.38 7.79 24.99
N PRO A 406 4.25 8.90 25.77
CA PRO A 406 4.82 9.07 27.12
C PRO A 406 4.39 8.09 28.23
N VAL A 407 3.79 6.94 27.88
CA VAL A 407 3.38 5.84 28.76
C VAL A 407 4.17 4.56 28.45
N ASP A 408 5.42 4.71 28.03
CA ASP A 408 6.33 3.63 27.61
C ASP A 408 5.75 2.71 26.51
N GLN A 409 5.01 3.30 25.57
CA GLN A 409 4.34 2.59 24.48
C GLN A 409 4.79 3.12 23.11
N LEU A 410 5.16 2.20 22.20
CA LEU A 410 5.28 2.50 20.77
C LEU A 410 3.93 2.31 20.07
N VAL A 411 3.64 3.19 19.11
CA VAL A 411 2.42 3.12 18.28
C VAL A 411 2.83 2.93 16.84
N GLU A 412 2.38 1.82 16.27
CA GLU A 412 2.49 1.53 14.85
C GLU A 412 1.36 2.23 14.08
N ARG A 413 1.65 2.73 12.88
CA ARG A 413 0.69 3.48 12.05
C ARG A 413 0.68 2.92 10.63
N ALA A 414 -0.52 2.63 10.12
CA ALA A 414 -0.71 2.04 8.80
C ALA A 414 -0.58 3.06 7.65
N ASN A 415 -1.11 4.28 7.84
CA ASN A 415 -1.08 5.35 6.84
C ASN A 415 0.17 6.22 7.03
N VAL A 416 0.74 6.74 5.94
CA VAL A 416 1.85 7.70 5.95
C VAL A 416 1.32 9.09 5.59
N ASP A 417 1.25 9.98 6.58
CA ASP A 417 0.77 11.34 6.42
C ASP A 417 1.93 12.34 6.60
N ILE A 418 2.30 13.03 5.52
CA ILE A 418 3.53 13.83 5.46
C ILE A 418 3.22 15.31 5.64
N GLY A 419 3.63 15.86 6.79
CA GLY A 419 3.60 17.30 7.04
C GLY A 419 4.76 18.00 6.36
N MET A 420 4.50 19.07 5.60
CA MET A 420 5.54 19.81 4.88
C MET A 420 5.47 21.31 5.16
N ALA A 421 6.59 21.89 5.54
CA ALA A 421 6.69 23.27 6.02
C ALA A 421 6.46 24.32 4.90
N VAL A 422 5.53 25.25 5.12
CA VAL A 422 5.18 26.36 4.19
C VAL A 422 5.17 27.69 4.95
N ALA A 423 5.82 28.71 4.39
CA ALA A 423 5.80 30.07 4.93
C ALA A 423 4.43 30.75 4.68
N ALA A 424 3.88 31.40 5.71
CA ALA A 424 2.62 32.12 5.61
C ALA A 424 2.81 33.62 5.29
N GLU A 425 1.81 34.22 4.64
CA GLU A 425 1.73 35.66 4.46
C GLU A 425 1.58 36.34 5.84
N GLY A 426 2.30 37.45 6.05
CA GLY A 426 2.42 38.09 7.37
C GLY A 426 3.39 37.39 8.35
N GLY A 427 4.19 36.43 7.88
CA GLY A 427 5.20 35.72 8.68
C GLY A 427 4.67 34.47 9.39
N GLY A 428 5.56 33.72 10.02
CA GLY A 428 5.25 32.43 10.64
C GLY A 428 5.28 31.24 9.66
N LEU A 429 5.16 30.03 10.22
CA LEU A 429 5.24 28.77 9.50
C LEU A 429 3.98 27.95 9.73
N VAL A 430 3.43 27.37 8.66
CA VAL A 430 2.30 26.43 8.70
C VAL A 430 2.77 25.11 8.09
N VAL A 431 2.29 23.98 8.61
CA VAL A 431 2.70 22.63 8.15
C VAL A 431 1.47 21.89 7.61
N PRO A 432 1.00 22.18 6.38
CA PRO A 432 0.00 21.36 5.71
C PRO A 432 0.44 19.89 5.61
N VAL A 433 -0.53 18.98 5.73
CA VAL A 433 -0.31 17.52 5.77
C VAL A 433 -0.89 16.86 4.54
N LEU A 434 -0.05 16.24 3.71
CA LEU A 434 -0.50 15.33 2.65
C LEU A 434 -0.90 13.99 3.28
N ARG A 435 -2.14 13.54 3.01
CA ARG A 435 -2.72 12.32 3.59
C ARG A 435 -2.53 11.09 2.69
N GLY A 436 -2.24 9.94 3.30
CA GLY A 436 -2.21 8.62 2.64
C GLY A 436 -1.21 8.52 1.49
N CYS A 437 0.00 9.07 1.67
CA CYS A 437 1.00 9.21 0.62
C CYS A 437 1.42 7.87 0.00
N GLU A 438 1.35 6.76 0.72
CA GLU A 438 1.70 5.41 0.24
C GLU A 438 0.62 4.78 -0.66
N GLN A 439 -0.64 5.19 -0.52
CA GLN A 439 -1.79 4.64 -1.26
C GLN A 439 -2.13 5.45 -2.52
N ARG A 440 -1.88 6.76 -2.51
CA ARG A 440 -2.26 7.69 -3.61
C ARG A 440 -1.21 7.76 -4.72
N THR A 441 -1.66 8.17 -5.90
CA THR A 441 -0.79 8.47 -7.05
C THR A 441 -0.05 9.80 -6.85
N LEU A 442 1.00 10.02 -7.64
CA LEU A 442 1.82 11.23 -7.54
C LEU A 442 1.07 12.48 -8.05
N GLU A 443 0.22 12.31 -9.06
CA GLU A 443 -0.67 13.33 -9.60
C GLU A 443 -1.72 13.78 -8.58
N GLU A 444 -2.43 12.83 -7.94
CA GLU A 444 -3.41 13.14 -6.90
C GLU A 444 -2.80 13.88 -5.70
N LEU A 445 -1.59 13.50 -5.29
CA LEU A 445 -0.85 14.19 -4.22
C LEU A 445 -0.37 15.57 -4.66
N ASN A 446 -0.07 15.78 -5.94
CA ASN A 446 0.40 17.05 -6.47
C ASN A 446 -0.72 18.08 -6.62
N GLU A 447 -1.91 17.68 -7.05
CA GLU A 447 -3.05 18.60 -7.12
C GLU A 447 -3.54 19.02 -5.72
N ASP A 448 -3.64 18.06 -4.79
CA ASP A 448 -3.94 18.30 -3.37
C ASP A 448 -2.89 19.25 -2.73
N TRP A 449 -1.61 19.04 -3.01
CA TRP A 449 -0.54 19.91 -2.54
C TRP A 449 -0.65 21.36 -3.04
N LYS A 450 -1.09 21.59 -4.28
CA LYS A 450 -1.26 22.95 -4.82
C LYS A 450 -2.31 23.73 -4.04
N ASP A 451 -3.47 23.13 -3.80
CA ASP A 451 -4.56 23.73 -3.04
C ASP A 451 -4.18 23.97 -1.57
N LEU A 452 -3.61 22.94 -0.91
CA LEU A 452 -3.10 23.05 0.45
C LEU A 452 -2.07 24.19 0.61
N VAL A 453 -1.13 24.35 -0.33
CA VAL A 453 -0.14 25.44 -0.28
C VAL A 453 -0.78 26.81 -0.46
N GLU A 454 -1.75 26.96 -1.37
CA GLU A 454 -2.43 28.25 -1.56
C GLU A 454 -3.20 28.67 -0.31
N ARG A 455 -3.92 27.73 0.31
CA ARG A 455 -4.68 27.97 1.54
C ARG A 455 -3.77 28.13 2.76
N ALA A 456 -2.66 27.39 2.86
CA ALA A 456 -1.65 27.55 3.91
C ALA A 456 -1.03 28.96 3.93
N ARG A 457 -0.66 29.50 2.76
CA ARG A 457 -0.09 30.86 2.64
C ARG A 457 -1.05 31.92 3.16
N LYS A 458 -2.34 31.78 2.83
CA LYS A 458 -3.43 32.67 3.26
C LYS A 458 -3.93 32.39 4.68
N ARG A 459 -3.34 31.43 5.41
CA ARG A 459 -3.77 30.96 6.75
C ARG A 459 -5.23 30.44 6.80
N ARG A 460 -5.68 29.73 5.76
CA ARG A 460 -7.05 29.20 5.58
C ARG A 460 -7.11 27.66 5.57
N LEU A 461 -6.27 27.00 6.37
CA LEU A 461 -6.35 25.55 6.57
C LEU A 461 -7.28 25.22 7.73
N LYS A 462 -8.04 24.14 7.61
CA LYS A 462 -8.79 23.52 8.71
C LYS A 462 -7.84 22.81 9.67
N PRO A 463 -8.21 22.61 10.96
CA PRO A 463 -7.39 21.89 11.94
C PRO A 463 -6.86 20.53 11.45
N GLU A 464 -7.71 19.74 10.79
CA GLU A 464 -7.38 18.43 10.21
C GLU A 464 -6.30 18.48 9.12
N GLU A 465 -6.06 19.62 8.49
CA GLU A 465 -5.15 19.77 7.35
C GLU A 465 -3.72 20.17 7.77
N TYR A 466 -3.51 20.57 9.03
CA TYR A 466 -2.17 20.91 9.57
C TYR A 466 -1.79 20.15 10.86
N GLN A 467 -2.69 19.32 11.41
CA GLN A 467 -2.43 18.51 12.60
C GLN A 467 -2.20 17.03 12.24
N GLY A 468 -1.54 16.27 13.13
CA GLY A 468 -1.49 14.81 13.02
C GLY A 468 -0.73 14.27 11.80
N SER A 469 0.34 14.94 11.36
CA SER A 469 1.34 14.31 10.48
C SER A 469 2.04 13.15 11.20
N THR A 470 2.37 12.08 10.48
CA THR A 470 3.11 10.94 11.02
C THR A 470 4.63 11.08 10.80
N PHE A 471 5.00 11.81 9.75
CA PHE A 471 6.37 12.19 9.40
C PHE A 471 6.39 13.63 8.88
N GLN A 472 7.52 14.33 9.00
CA GLN A 472 7.64 15.72 8.57
C GLN A 472 8.83 15.94 7.63
N ILE A 473 8.68 16.88 6.69
CA ILE A 473 9.73 17.32 5.77
C ILE A 473 9.87 18.84 5.84
N SER A 474 11.10 19.29 6.10
CA SER A 474 11.53 20.67 5.93
C SER A 474 12.51 20.74 4.76
N ASN A 475 12.27 21.63 3.80
CA ASN A 475 13.11 21.80 2.62
C ASN A 475 13.64 23.23 2.57
N MET A 476 14.92 23.41 2.86
CA MET A 476 15.60 24.70 2.71
C MET A 476 16.55 24.73 1.50
N GLY A 477 16.61 23.68 0.70
CA GLY A 477 17.52 23.60 -0.45
C GLY A 477 17.28 24.71 -1.49
N MET A 478 16.07 25.26 -1.56
CA MET A 478 15.72 26.42 -2.40
C MET A 478 16.26 27.77 -1.89
N PHE A 479 16.77 27.84 -0.66
CA PHE A 479 17.29 29.07 -0.04
C PHE A 479 18.84 29.14 -0.01
N GLY A 480 19.54 28.17 -0.62
CA GLY A 480 21.01 28.16 -0.63
C GLY A 480 21.65 27.73 0.70
N VAL A 481 20.95 26.89 1.49
CA VAL A 481 21.42 26.41 2.80
C VAL A 481 22.25 25.14 2.63
N ASP A 482 23.55 25.21 2.95
CA ASP A 482 24.49 24.07 2.85
C ASP A 482 24.14 22.91 3.79
N HIS A 483 23.65 23.22 5.00
CA HIS A 483 23.28 22.26 6.02
C HIS A 483 22.33 22.90 7.05
N PHE A 484 21.32 22.15 7.49
CA PHE A 484 20.51 22.47 8.66
C PHE A 484 19.94 21.19 9.27
N ASP A 485 19.64 21.27 10.56
CA ASP A 485 18.92 20.24 11.30
C ASP A 485 17.47 20.71 11.52
N ALA A 486 16.51 19.82 11.30
CA ALA A 486 15.11 20.09 11.58
C ALA A 486 14.76 19.58 12.99
N ILE A 487 13.96 20.34 13.75
CA ILE A 487 13.58 19.99 15.11
C ILE A 487 12.40 19.00 15.07
N ALA A 488 12.59 17.78 15.57
CA ALA A 488 11.50 16.83 15.72
C ALA A 488 10.53 17.30 16.81
N THR A 489 9.22 17.12 16.59
CA THR A 489 8.17 17.46 17.55
C THR A 489 7.53 16.19 18.15
N PRO A 490 6.96 16.23 19.36
CA PRO A 490 6.34 15.05 19.96
C PRO A 490 5.26 14.45 19.06
N GLY A 491 5.24 13.12 18.93
CA GLY A 491 4.24 12.40 18.13
C GLY A 491 4.71 11.91 16.75
N ILE A 492 5.93 12.23 16.30
CA ILE A 492 6.56 11.62 15.11
C ILE A 492 7.83 10.85 15.51
N ALA A 493 8.21 9.82 14.74
CA ALA A 493 9.49 9.14 14.90
C ALA A 493 10.67 10.00 14.44
N ALA A 494 10.47 10.79 13.38
CA ALA A 494 11.52 11.53 12.71
C ALA A 494 10.99 12.70 11.85
N ILE A 495 11.87 13.66 11.60
CA ILE A 495 11.73 14.75 10.61
C ILE A 495 12.92 14.75 9.66
N LEU A 496 12.67 15.04 8.39
CA LEU A 496 13.68 15.14 7.33
C LEU A 496 13.99 16.61 6.99
N ALA A 497 15.26 16.98 7.07
CA ALA A 497 15.83 18.22 6.55
C ALA A 497 16.48 17.98 5.17
N ILE A 498 16.12 18.80 4.17
CA ILE A 498 16.65 18.75 2.80
C ILE A 498 17.41 20.05 2.49
N ALA A 499 18.74 19.97 2.51
CA ALA A 499 19.64 21.09 2.21
C ALA A 499 19.90 21.25 0.69
N SER A 500 20.63 22.30 0.30
CA SER A 500 20.90 22.63 -1.10
C SER A 500 21.71 21.55 -1.82
N ASP A 501 21.47 21.40 -3.13
CA ASP A 501 22.16 20.40 -3.95
C ASP A 501 23.63 20.79 -4.18
N THR A 502 24.50 19.79 -4.15
CA THR A 502 25.95 19.94 -4.32
C THR A 502 26.42 18.94 -5.39
N PRO A 503 27.64 19.06 -5.95
CA PRO A 503 28.16 18.05 -6.90
C PRO A 503 28.16 16.61 -6.37
N ASP A 504 28.20 16.43 -5.04
CA ASP A 504 28.10 15.13 -4.37
C ASP A 504 26.64 14.68 -4.08
N GLY A 505 25.66 15.55 -4.35
CA GLY A 505 24.25 15.44 -3.97
C GLY A 505 23.85 16.32 -2.78
N SER A 506 22.55 16.57 -2.64
CA SER A 506 21.91 17.26 -1.52
C SER A 506 22.08 16.48 -0.20
N PRO A 507 22.47 17.14 0.90
CA PRO A 507 22.40 16.56 2.24
C PRO A 507 20.94 16.37 2.69
N PHE A 508 20.57 15.11 2.95
CA PHE A 508 19.33 14.71 3.61
C PHE A 508 19.68 14.32 5.05
N THR A 509 19.27 15.13 6.02
CA THR A 509 19.48 14.86 7.45
C THR A 509 18.16 14.45 8.11
N ILE A 510 18.15 13.28 8.74
CA ILE A 510 17.06 12.83 9.61
C ILE A 510 17.40 13.21 11.05
N THR A 511 16.49 13.91 11.71
CA THR A 511 16.43 14.04 13.18
C THR A 511 15.42 13.02 13.69
N ALA A 512 15.85 12.04 14.49
CA ALA A 512 15.01 10.92 14.92
C ALA A 512 14.97 10.74 16.43
N ASP A 513 13.84 10.29 16.97
CA ASP A 513 13.66 9.94 18.38
C ASP A 513 14.27 8.56 18.68
N HIS A 514 15.30 8.53 19.53
CA HIS A 514 16.00 7.31 19.91
C HIS A 514 15.13 6.33 20.74
N ARG A 515 13.93 6.73 21.17
CA ARG A 515 12.93 5.82 21.77
C ARG A 515 12.23 4.96 20.73
N VAL A 516 12.18 5.38 19.46
CA VAL A 516 11.42 4.71 18.39
C VAL A 516 12.33 3.97 17.42
N VAL A 517 13.44 4.61 17.00
CA VAL A 517 14.38 4.06 16.00
C VAL A 517 15.82 4.22 16.47
N ASN A 518 16.72 3.34 16.00
CA ASN A 518 18.15 3.47 16.24
C ASN A 518 18.91 3.90 14.96
N GLY A 519 20.21 4.17 15.11
CA GLY A 519 21.07 4.61 13.99
C GLY A 519 21.11 3.65 12.79
N ALA A 520 20.95 2.34 12.99
CA ALA A 520 20.90 1.38 11.89
C ALA A 520 19.55 1.41 11.15
N ASP A 521 18.43 1.52 11.88
CA ASP A 521 17.10 1.69 11.27
C ASP A 521 17.07 2.92 10.34
N VAL A 522 17.57 4.07 10.83
CA VAL A 522 17.63 5.32 10.05
C VAL A 522 18.61 5.25 8.88
N ALA A 523 19.77 4.61 9.06
CA ALA A 523 20.74 4.45 7.98
C ALA A 523 20.23 3.55 6.84
N LEU A 524 19.50 2.48 7.17
CA LEU A 524 18.86 1.61 6.18
C LEU A 524 17.75 2.34 5.42
N TYR A 525 16.90 3.10 6.13
CA TYR A 525 15.89 3.96 5.51
C TYR A 525 16.51 5.00 4.56
N LEU A 526 17.55 5.72 4.98
CA LEU A 526 18.22 6.72 4.14
C LEU A 526 18.92 6.11 2.91
N ASN A 527 19.38 4.87 2.99
CA ASN A 527 19.90 4.15 1.82
C ASN A 527 18.79 3.77 0.83
N GLU A 528 17.61 3.39 1.31
CA GLU A 528 16.45 3.12 0.45
C GLU A 528 15.93 4.38 -0.21
N LEU A 529 15.76 5.46 0.57
CA LEU A 529 15.33 6.75 0.07
C LEU A 529 16.32 7.30 -0.98
N LYS A 530 17.63 7.10 -0.78
CA LYS A 530 18.64 7.40 -1.80
C LYS A 530 18.39 6.63 -3.10
N THR A 531 18.17 5.32 -3.03
CA THR A 531 17.87 4.50 -4.22
C THR A 531 16.61 4.99 -4.94
N LEU A 532 15.51 5.23 -4.21
CA LEU A 532 14.25 5.69 -4.79
C LEU A 532 14.34 7.10 -5.43
N ILE A 533 15.15 8.00 -4.87
CA ILE A 533 15.35 9.36 -5.41
C ILE A 533 16.33 9.35 -6.60
N GLU A 534 17.38 8.54 -6.55
CA GLU A 534 18.37 8.44 -7.64
C GLU A 534 17.89 7.57 -8.81
N GLN A 535 16.88 6.71 -8.58
CA GLN A 535 16.24 5.85 -9.57
C GLN A 535 14.70 6.05 -9.55
N PRO A 536 14.19 7.27 -9.86
CA PRO A 536 12.77 7.60 -9.75
C PRO A 536 11.90 6.71 -10.64
N GLU A 537 12.43 6.27 -11.78
CA GLU A 537 11.77 5.40 -12.76
C GLU A 537 11.15 4.14 -12.13
N SER A 538 11.76 3.64 -11.03
CA SER A 538 11.34 2.42 -10.32
C SER A 538 9.97 2.53 -9.61
N TRP A 539 9.48 3.73 -9.34
CA TRP A 539 8.19 3.98 -8.69
C TRP A 539 7.37 5.12 -9.35
N MET A 540 8.04 6.01 -10.09
CA MET A 540 7.41 7.02 -10.94
C MET A 540 7.12 6.51 -12.36
N GLY A 541 7.61 5.34 -12.77
CA GLY A 541 7.62 4.99 -14.19
C GLY A 541 8.51 5.94 -15.02
N PRO A 542 8.55 5.77 -16.35
CA PRO A 542 9.53 6.42 -17.21
C PRO A 542 9.35 7.94 -17.26
N SER A 543 10.47 8.66 -17.12
CA SER A 543 10.54 10.13 -17.13
C SER A 543 10.73 10.78 -18.50
N GLY A 544 10.73 10.00 -19.58
CA GLY A 544 10.93 10.47 -20.96
C GLY A 544 10.50 9.42 -21.99
N PRO A 545 10.68 9.69 -23.30
CA PRO A 545 10.41 8.70 -24.34
C PRO A 545 11.29 7.46 -24.13
N ALA A 546 10.71 6.27 -24.29
CA ALA A 546 11.42 5.01 -24.08
C ALA A 546 12.59 4.79 -25.08
N ILE A 547 12.55 5.48 -26.21
CA ILE A 547 13.66 5.66 -27.15
C ILE A 547 14.09 7.13 -27.07
N PRO A 548 15.26 7.46 -26.48
CA PRO A 548 15.76 8.83 -26.42
C PRO A 548 16.03 9.44 -27.81
N GLU A 549 15.84 10.75 -27.94
CA GLU A 549 16.22 11.48 -29.16
C GLU A 549 17.74 11.44 -29.38
N GLY A 550 18.17 11.14 -30.61
CA GLY A 550 19.58 11.16 -30.99
C GLY A 550 19.83 10.69 -32.42
N ASP A 551 21.06 10.89 -32.87
CA ASP A 551 21.55 10.38 -34.16
C ASP A 551 22.05 8.93 -33.96
N TRP A 552 21.16 7.96 -34.18
CA TRP A 552 21.39 6.53 -33.93
C TRP A 552 21.53 5.74 -35.23
N ASP A 553 22.34 4.67 -35.24
CA ASP A 553 22.36 3.75 -36.37
C ASP A 553 21.05 2.96 -36.48
N TYR A 554 20.39 2.69 -35.35
CA TYR A 554 19.09 2.01 -35.25
C TYR A 554 18.28 2.62 -34.11
N ASP A 555 16.95 2.70 -34.26
CA ASP A 555 16.08 3.16 -33.17
C ASP A 555 16.08 2.13 -32.03
N VAL A 556 16.06 0.83 -32.39
CA VAL A 556 16.15 -0.27 -31.43
C VAL A 556 17.12 -1.35 -31.91
N ALA A 557 18.00 -1.81 -31.01
CA ALA A 557 18.82 -3.00 -31.20
C ALA A 557 18.30 -4.17 -30.36
N VAL A 558 17.87 -5.25 -31.00
CA VAL A 558 17.41 -6.48 -30.34
C VAL A 558 18.53 -7.52 -30.39
N VAL A 559 18.96 -8.00 -29.22
CA VAL A 559 20.09 -8.95 -29.07
C VAL A 559 19.54 -10.33 -28.73
N GLY A 560 19.49 -11.22 -29.74
CA GLY A 560 18.99 -12.58 -29.67
C GLY A 560 17.77 -12.80 -30.57
N GLY A 561 17.93 -13.60 -31.62
CA GLY A 561 16.89 -13.95 -32.59
C GLY A 561 16.03 -15.15 -32.16
N GLY A 562 15.66 -15.23 -30.88
CA GLY A 562 14.70 -16.22 -30.37
C GLY A 562 13.26 -15.70 -30.39
N PRO A 563 12.26 -16.51 -29.97
CA PRO A 563 10.83 -16.16 -30.06
C PRO A 563 10.47 -14.78 -29.48
N GLY A 564 11.05 -14.39 -28.34
CA GLY A 564 10.84 -13.05 -27.77
C GLY A 564 11.46 -11.93 -28.59
N GLY A 565 12.71 -12.10 -29.05
CA GLY A 565 13.41 -11.10 -29.85
C GLY A 565 12.83 -10.93 -31.25
N GLU A 566 12.43 -12.02 -31.91
CA GLU A 566 11.72 -11.99 -33.19
C GLU A 566 10.39 -11.24 -33.10
N ASP A 567 9.52 -11.61 -32.15
CA ASP A 567 8.22 -10.95 -31.98
C ASP A 567 8.40 -9.46 -31.64
N CYS A 568 9.34 -9.12 -30.74
CA CYS A 568 9.65 -7.74 -30.41
C CYS A 568 10.15 -6.95 -31.64
N ALA A 569 11.10 -7.50 -32.40
CA ALA A 569 11.68 -6.84 -33.56
C ALA A 569 10.65 -6.64 -34.69
N ARG A 570 9.78 -7.64 -34.92
CA ARG A 570 8.70 -7.57 -35.92
C ARG A 570 7.66 -6.51 -35.57
N ASP A 571 7.25 -6.45 -34.30
CA ASP A 571 6.25 -5.47 -33.83
C ASP A 571 6.79 -4.04 -33.93
N LEU A 572 8.03 -3.80 -33.48
CA LEU A 572 8.72 -2.51 -33.61
C LEU A 572 8.91 -2.07 -35.07
N ALA A 573 9.33 -2.99 -35.96
CA ALA A 573 9.52 -2.70 -37.38
C ALA A 573 8.19 -2.45 -38.12
N ALA A 574 7.11 -3.15 -37.73
CA ALA A 574 5.76 -2.91 -38.26
C ALA A 574 5.25 -1.50 -37.92
N HIS A 575 5.66 -0.95 -36.77
CA HIS A 575 5.39 0.44 -36.36
C HIS A 575 6.37 1.47 -36.95
N GLY A 576 7.26 1.06 -37.87
CA GLY A 576 8.11 1.95 -38.66
C GLY A 576 9.47 2.28 -38.05
N LEU A 577 9.82 1.69 -36.90
CA LEU A 577 11.14 1.87 -36.29
C LEU A 577 12.22 1.11 -37.06
N LYS A 578 13.43 1.68 -37.12
CA LYS A 578 14.62 1.09 -37.71
C LYS A 578 15.24 0.10 -36.72
N VAL A 579 14.98 -1.19 -36.91
CA VAL A 579 15.41 -2.25 -35.99
C VAL A 579 16.61 -3.03 -36.52
N ALA A 580 17.64 -3.22 -35.68
CA ALA A 580 18.63 -4.27 -35.85
C ALA A 580 18.24 -5.49 -35.02
N LEU A 581 18.27 -6.69 -35.62
CA LEU A 581 18.17 -7.96 -34.89
C LEU A 581 19.51 -8.67 -34.99
N ILE A 582 20.27 -8.66 -33.90
CA ILE A 582 21.59 -9.29 -33.81
C ILE A 582 21.42 -10.69 -33.26
N ASN A 583 21.87 -11.71 -33.99
CA ASN A 583 21.75 -13.12 -33.61
C ASN A 583 23.02 -13.89 -33.99
N ASP A 584 23.48 -14.81 -33.16
CA ASP A 584 24.74 -15.53 -33.41
C ASP A 584 24.62 -16.60 -34.52
N ALA A 585 23.42 -17.14 -34.71
CA ALA A 585 23.09 -18.12 -35.75
C ALA A 585 22.73 -17.49 -37.12
N PRO A 586 22.87 -18.23 -38.24
CA PRO A 586 22.55 -17.72 -39.58
C PRO A 586 21.03 -17.56 -39.82
N PHE A 587 20.19 -18.17 -38.99
CA PHE A 587 18.73 -18.04 -39.02
C PHE A 587 18.16 -17.70 -37.63
N PRO A 588 17.03 -16.97 -37.55
CA PRO A 588 16.27 -16.75 -36.32
C PRO A 588 15.56 -18.04 -35.84
N GLY A 589 14.77 -17.95 -34.76
CA GLY A 589 14.08 -19.07 -34.09
C GLY A 589 14.70 -19.48 -32.75
N GLY A 590 15.91 -19.01 -32.47
CA GLY A 590 16.67 -19.26 -31.24
C GLY A 590 16.72 -20.73 -30.82
N GLU A 591 16.77 -20.98 -29.51
CA GLU A 591 16.80 -22.36 -29.01
C GLU A 591 15.50 -23.14 -29.31
N CYS A 592 14.34 -22.48 -29.26
CA CYS A 592 13.05 -23.16 -29.44
C CYS A 592 12.89 -23.79 -30.83
N LEU A 593 13.34 -23.10 -31.90
CA LEU A 593 13.34 -23.67 -33.24
C LEU A 593 14.44 -24.71 -33.42
N TRP A 594 15.68 -24.42 -33.03
CA TRP A 594 16.82 -25.22 -33.46
C TRP A 594 17.17 -26.39 -32.54
N ARG A 595 16.97 -26.22 -31.22
CA ARG A 595 17.53 -27.11 -30.18
C ARG A 595 16.57 -27.42 -29.02
N GLY A 596 15.28 -27.11 -29.18
CA GLY A 596 14.27 -27.22 -28.13
C GLY A 596 12.90 -27.71 -28.63
N CYS A 597 11.93 -26.79 -28.68
CA CYS A 597 10.51 -27.10 -28.93
C CYS A 597 10.26 -27.85 -30.26
N ILE A 598 10.67 -27.28 -31.38
CA ILE A 598 10.33 -27.85 -32.69
C ILE A 598 11.01 -29.20 -32.95
N PRO A 599 12.30 -29.44 -32.64
CA PRO A 599 12.91 -30.75 -32.84
C PRO A 599 12.36 -31.82 -31.89
N SER A 600 12.07 -31.49 -30.62
CA SER A 600 11.42 -32.42 -29.69
C SER A 600 10.04 -32.85 -30.18
N LYS A 601 9.20 -31.90 -30.62
CA LYS A 601 7.85 -32.20 -31.10
C LYS A 601 7.84 -32.97 -32.42
N ALA A 602 8.86 -32.78 -33.27
CA ALA A 602 9.05 -33.61 -34.46
C ALA A 602 9.35 -35.08 -34.14
N TRP A 603 10.11 -35.36 -33.07
CA TRP A 603 10.32 -36.73 -32.57
C TRP A 603 9.08 -37.28 -31.84
N ARG A 604 8.44 -36.48 -30.98
CA ARG A 604 7.21 -36.82 -30.25
C ARG A 604 6.13 -37.33 -31.21
N ALA A 605 5.86 -36.60 -32.29
CA ALA A 605 4.87 -36.99 -33.31
C ALA A 605 5.14 -38.35 -34.00
N ALA A 606 6.40 -38.84 -34.01
CA ALA A 606 6.72 -40.18 -34.49
C ALA A 606 6.53 -41.24 -33.38
N ALA A 607 6.93 -40.91 -32.15
CA ALA A 607 6.73 -41.73 -30.96
C ALA A 607 5.24 -41.95 -30.65
N ASP A 608 4.40 -40.92 -30.78
CA ASP A 608 2.93 -41.02 -30.61
C ASP A 608 2.33 -42.01 -31.58
N ARG A 609 2.75 -41.94 -32.84
CA ARG A 609 2.29 -42.87 -33.88
C ARG A 609 2.76 -44.30 -33.64
N ILE A 610 3.90 -44.52 -32.99
CA ILE A 610 4.32 -45.87 -32.58
C ILE A 610 3.41 -46.36 -31.45
N ARG A 611 3.17 -45.52 -30.44
CA ARG A 611 2.31 -45.82 -29.28
C ARG A 611 0.84 -46.05 -29.68
N ASP A 612 0.25 -45.24 -30.55
CA ASP A 612 -1.11 -45.43 -31.07
C ASP A 612 -1.27 -46.80 -31.74
N ARG A 613 -0.36 -47.10 -32.67
CA ARG A 613 -0.42 -48.30 -33.51
C ARG A 613 -0.23 -49.57 -32.68
N ALA A 614 0.42 -49.49 -31.51
CA ALA A 614 0.50 -50.60 -30.55
C ALA A 614 -0.85 -50.93 -29.85
N HIS A 615 -1.78 -49.97 -29.77
CA HIS A 615 -3.07 -50.13 -29.07
C HIS A 615 -4.30 -50.24 -30.00
N ASP A 616 -4.14 -49.92 -31.29
CA ASP A 616 -5.14 -50.05 -32.39
C ASP A 616 -6.06 -51.28 -32.34
N ALA A 617 -5.57 -52.41 -31.82
CA ALA A 617 -6.28 -53.69 -31.80
C ALA A 617 -7.63 -53.62 -31.07
N HIS A 618 -7.80 -52.71 -30.10
CA HIS A 618 -9.09 -52.52 -29.40
C HIS A 618 -10.19 -51.97 -30.33
N LEU A 619 -9.80 -51.23 -31.38
CA LEU A 619 -10.71 -50.72 -32.43
C LEU A 619 -10.94 -51.73 -33.56
N GLY A 620 -10.36 -52.93 -33.47
CA GLY A 620 -10.38 -53.94 -34.54
C GLY A 620 -9.43 -53.63 -35.71
N VAL A 621 -8.54 -52.64 -35.57
CA VAL A 621 -7.46 -52.38 -36.53
C VAL A 621 -6.27 -53.28 -36.18
N LEU A 622 -5.92 -54.21 -37.07
CA LEU A 622 -4.94 -55.27 -36.81
C LEU A 622 -3.71 -55.17 -37.73
N GLY A 623 -2.57 -55.63 -37.23
CA GLY A 623 -1.30 -55.69 -37.98
C GLY A 623 -0.52 -54.36 -38.02
N THR A 624 -0.88 -53.42 -37.16
CA THR A 624 -0.23 -52.11 -37.00
C THR A 624 0.76 -52.05 -35.84
N ASP A 625 0.66 -52.99 -34.90
CA ASP A 625 1.42 -53.11 -33.64
C ASP A 625 2.93 -53.34 -33.81
N GLN A 626 3.36 -53.71 -35.02
CA GLN A 626 4.76 -54.00 -35.36
C GLN A 626 5.46 -52.82 -36.06
N ALA A 627 5.17 -51.58 -35.62
CA ALA A 627 5.75 -50.36 -36.17
C ALA A 627 7.29 -50.36 -36.05
N LYS A 628 7.98 -49.94 -37.13
CA LYS A 628 9.45 -49.83 -37.17
C LYS A 628 9.88 -48.39 -37.45
N LEU A 629 10.74 -47.86 -36.60
CA LEU A 629 11.29 -46.53 -36.74
C LEU A 629 12.39 -46.49 -37.82
N ASP A 630 12.22 -45.63 -38.81
CA ASP A 630 13.27 -45.27 -39.76
C ASP A 630 13.89 -43.93 -39.31
N TRP A 631 14.98 -44.03 -38.54
CA TRP A 631 15.65 -42.87 -37.96
C TRP A 631 16.10 -41.85 -39.01
N GLN A 632 16.62 -42.32 -40.16
CA GLN A 632 17.10 -41.44 -41.22
C GLN A 632 15.95 -40.63 -41.85
N LYS A 633 14.79 -41.26 -42.06
CA LYS A 633 13.60 -40.53 -42.54
C LYS A 633 13.02 -39.56 -41.50
N LEU A 634 13.04 -39.93 -40.22
CA LEU A 634 12.61 -39.04 -39.14
C LEU A 634 13.53 -37.81 -39.06
N GLU A 635 14.84 -38.01 -39.06
CA GLU A 635 15.83 -36.93 -39.02
C GLU A 635 15.79 -36.03 -40.26
N ALA A 636 15.64 -36.60 -41.46
CA ALA A 636 15.42 -35.83 -42.68
C ALA A 636 14.13 -34.99 -42.61
N THR A 637 13.07 -35.52 -41.98
CA THR A 637 11.82 -34.78 -41.77
C THR A 637 12.01 -33.64 -40.76
N ARG A 638 12.64 -33.91 -39.62
CA ARG A 638 12.97 -32.93 -38.58
C ARG A 638 13.78 -31.77 -39.17
N ARG A 639 14.93 -32.06 -39.78
CA ARG A 639 15.84 -31.05 -40.36
C ARG A 639 15.15 -30.19 -41.41
N ARG A 640 14.40 -30.80 -42.33
CA ARG A 640 13.61 -30.08 -43.33
C ARG A 640 12.61 -29.11 -42.68
N VAL A 641 11.93 -29.49 -41.60
CA VAL A 641 11.00 -28.60 -40.89
C VAL A 641 11.75 -27.43 -40.25
N LEU A 642 12.88 -27.67 -39.59
CA LEU A 642 13.68 -26.60 -38.96
C LEU A 642 14.19 -25.60 -40.00
N GLU A 643 14.86 -26.10 -41.03
CA GLU A 643 15.46 -25.30 -42.10
C GLU A 643 14.41 -24.51 -42.90
N THR A 644 13.28 -25.12 -43.23
CA THR A 644 12.17 -24.41 -43.89
C THR A 644 11.63 -23.28 -43.03
N ARG A 645 11.42 -23.51 -41.72
CA ARG A 645 10.90 -22.47 -40.82
C ARG A 645 11.92 -21.36 -40.57
N GLY A 646 13.20 -21.68 -40.44
CA GLY A 646 14.28 -20.71 -40.24
C GLY A 646 14.48 -19.78 -41.44
N ASP A 647 14.51 -20.35 -42.65
CA ASP A 647 14.56 -19.59 -43.90
C ASP A 647 13.31 -18.73 -44.10
N MET A 648 12.11 -19.26 -43.80
CA MET A 648 10.87 -18.47 -43.83
C MET A 648 10.90 -17.30 -42.84
N ALA A 649 11.34 -17.53 -41.60
CA ALA A 649 11.44 -16.48 -40.58
C ALA A 649 12.44 -15.38 -40.98
N LEU A 650 13.64 -15.74 -41.45
CA LEU A 650 14.63 -14.77 -41.96
C LEU A 650 14.10 -13.96 -43.16
N LYS A 651 13.34 -14.60 -44.05
CA LYS A 651 12.67 -13.93 -45.17
C LYS A 651 11.57 -12.97 -44.70
N THR A 652 10.81 -13.34 -43.67
CA THR A 652 9.82 -12.47 -43.04
C THR A 652 10.48 -11.25 -42.42
N ASP A 653 11.55 -11.44 -41.64
CA ASP A 653 12.25 -10.34 -40.94
C ASP A 653 12.82 -9.31 -41.92
N ARG A 654 13.51 -9.79 -42.95
CA ARG A 654 14.01 -8.94 -44.05
C ARG A 654 12.87 -8.30 -44.84
N GLY A 655 11.74 -9.00 -44.98
CA GLY A 655 10.53 -8.49 -45.64
C GLY A 655 9.88 -7.30 -44.90
N VAL A 656 9.91 -7.32 -43.56
CA VAL A 656 9.49 -6.18 -42.72
C VAL A 656 10.62 -5.17 -42.44
N LYS A 657 11.74 -5.27 -43.17
CA LYS A 657 12.91 -4.37 -43.11
C LYS A 657 13.71 -4.38 -41.80
N ILE A 658 13.66 -5.47 -41.04
CA ILE A 658 14.62 -5.69 -39.93
C ILE A 658 16.00 -5.94 -40.55
N ASP A 659 17.03 -5.25 -40.03
CA ASP A 659 18.41 -5.55 -40.37
C ASP A 659 18.88 -6.73 -39.53
N TYR A 660 18.80 -7.93 -40.10
CA TYR A 660 19.28 -9.16 -39.48
C TYR A 660 20.80 -9.25 -39.60
N ILE A 661 21.49 -9.10 -38.47
CA ILE A 661 22.96 -9.12 -38.38
C ILE A 661 23.39 -10.42 -37.70
N GLN A 662 24.11 -11.28 -38.42
CA GLN A 662 24.72 -12.46 -37.79
C GLN A 662 25.96 -12.03 -36.99
N GLY A 663 25.99 -12.31 -35.69
CA GLY A 663 27.14 -12.06 -34.82
C GLY A 663 26.81 -12.13 -33.33
N HIS A 664 27.86 -12.17 -32.50
CA HIS A 664 27.74 -12.06 -31.06
C HIS A 664 27.79 -10.57 -30.64
N ALA A 665 26.80 -10.10 -29.89
CA ALA A 665 26.68 -8.69 -29.49
C ALA A 665 27.05 -8.49 -28.02
N CYS A 666 27.93 -7.53 -27.76
CA CYS A 666 28.28 -7.09 -26.40
C CYS A 666 28.09 -5.58 -26.27
N PHE A 667 27.60 -5.11 -25.12
CA PHE A 667 27.57 -3.69 -24.80
C PHE A 667 28.99 -3.11 -24.68
N ALA A 668 29.21 -1.98 -25.33
CA ALA A 668 30.41 -1.15 -25.23
C ALA A 668 30.15 0.12 -24.39
N GLY A 669 28.89 0.52 -24.27
CA GLY A 669 28.38 1.59 -23.41
C GLY A 669 26.86 1.45 -23.24
N ASP A 670 26.20 2.51 -22.78
CA ASP A 670 24.75 2.58 -22.59
C ASP A 670 23.94 2.68 -23.90
N HIS A 671 24.54 3.21 -24.97
CA HIS A 671 23.94 3.38 -26.31
C HIS A 671 24.78 2.78 -27.46
N GLU A 672 25.72 1.88 -27.16
CA GLU A 672 26.62 1.27 -28.15
C GLU A 672 26.81 -0.25 -27.93
N LEU A 673 26.67 -1.04 -29.00
CA LEU A 673 27.07 -2.46 -29.05
C LEU A 673 28.31 -2.63 -29.96
N ILE A 674 29.13 -3.62 -29.66
CA ILE A 674 30.07 -4.25 -30.58
C ILE A 674 29.44 -5.58 -31.04
N VAL A 675 29.36 -5.79 -32.35
CA VAL A 675 28.94 -7.05 -32.97
C VAL A 675 30.16 -7.76 -33.55
N ASP A 676 30.58 -8.83 -32.88
CA ASP A 676 31.67 -9.70 -33.29
C ASP A 676 31.15 -10.79 -34.25
N THR A 677 31.78 -10.90 -35.42
CA THR A 677 31.38 -11.86 -36.47
C THR A 677 32.42 -12.96 -36.70
N ARG A 678 33.48 -13.04 -35.87
CA ARG A 678 34.61 -13.95 -36.09
C ARG A 678 34.26 -15.43 -35.90
N HIS A 679 33.26 -15.72 -35.08
CA HIS A 679 32.75 -17.08 -34.80
C HIS A 679 31.45 -17.41 -35.57
N ASN A 680 31.09 -16.60 -36.59
CA ASN A 680 29.92 -16.88 -37.44
C ASN A 680 30.10 -18.20 -38.22
N GLN A 681 29.01 -18.95 -38.35
CA GLN A 681 28.95 -20.20 -39.12
C GLN A 681 27.63 -20.33 -39.87
N ASP A 682 27.62 -21.14 -40.94
CA ASP A 682 26.44 -21.40 -41.77
C ASP A 682 25.58 -22.59 -41.26
N ASP A 683 26.02 -23.34 -40.24
CA ASP A 683 25.24 -24.45 -39.65
C ASP A 683 24.30 -23.93 -38.53
N PRO A 684 22.98 -23.90 -38.73
CA PRO A 684 22.02 -23.44 -37.71
C PRO A 684 21.73 -24.50 -36.64
N HIS A 685 22.08 -25.77 -36.86
CA HIS A 685 21.82 -26.86 -35.91
C HIS A 685 22.80 -26.86 -34.73
N ARG A 686 23.89 -26.09 -34.83
CA ARG A 686 24.92 -25.94 -33.80
C ARG A 686 24.90 -24.54 -33.20
N ARG A 687 25.16 -24.44 -31.90
CA ARG A 687 25.43 -23.15 -31.23
C ARG A 687 26.87 -22.73 -31.61
N PRO A 688 27.10 -21.48 -32.05
CA PRO A 688 28.45 -20.98 -32.28
C PRO A 688 29.18 -20.76 -30.95
N GLU A 689 30.50 -20.59 -31.02
CA GLU A 689 31.29 -20.07 -29.89
C GLU A 689 30.95 -18.59 -29.66
N ALA A 690 30.93 -18.17 -28.40
CA ALA A 690 30.73 -16.76 -28.07
C ALA A 690 31.99 -15.95 -28.38
N GLY A 691 31.84 -14.83 -29.08
CA GLY A 691 32.92 -13.88 -29.33
C GLY A 691 33.28 -13.09 -28.07
N ASP A 692 34.54 -12.71 -27.92
CA ASP A 692 35.00 -11.88 -26.79
C ASP A 692 34.76 -10.37 -27.01
N CYS A 693 34.24 -9.99 -28.19
CA CYS A 693 34.01 -8.60 -28.61
C CYS A 693 35.25 -7.69 -28.52
N SER A 694 36.47 -8.26 -28.61
CA SER A 694 37.71 -7.48 -28.76
C SER A 694 37.75 -6.68 -30.05
N GLU A 695 37.11 -7.21 -31.10
CA GLU A 695 36.97 -6.65 -32.43
C GLU A 695 35.54 -6.88 -32.93
N GLY A 696 35.01 -5.99 -33.77
CA GLY A 696 33.67 -6.14 -34.33
C GLY A 696 33.10 -4.84 -34.91
N ARG A 697 31.92 -4.93 -35.52
CA ARG A 697 31.16 -3.77 -36.01
C ARG A 697 30.53 -3.05 -34.82
N ARG A 698 30.87 -1.78 -34.61
CA ARG A 698 30.16 -0.90 -33.67
C ARG A 698 28.82 -0.47 -34.25
N ILE A 699 27.77 -0.46 -33.42
CA ILE A 699 26.44 0.06 -33.75
C ILE A 699 25.91 0.91 -32.58
N ARG A 700 25.36 2.07 -32.90
CA ARG A 700 24.72 2.99 -31.94
C ARG A 700 23.20 2.83 -31.98
N PHE A 701 22.55 2.79 -30.82
CA PHE A 701 21.11 2.53 -30.72
C PHE A 701 20.40 3.55 -29.82
N GLY A 702 19.13 3.83 -30.11
CA GLY A 702 18.26 4.60 -29.22
C GLY A 702 17.87 3.77 -27.99
N ALA A 703 17.29 2.59 -28.20
CA ALA A 703 16.99 1.61 -27.16
C ALA A 703 17.54 0.22 -27.47
N ALA A 704 17.62 -0.65 -26.47
CA ALA A 704 18.03 -2.05 -26.64
C ALA A 704 17.07 -3.03 -25.99
N VAL A 705 16.97 -4.24 -26.55
CA VAL A 705 16.19 -5.35 -25.99
C VAL A 705 17.08 -6.59 -25.90
N VAL A 706 17.39 -7.05 -24.69
CA VAL A 706 18.20 -8.24 -24.46
C VAL A 706 17.30 -9.48 -24.43
N ALA A 707 17.49 -10.38 -25.39
CA ALA A 707 16.69 -11.58 -25.63
C ALA A 707 17.58 -12.82 -25.87
N THR A 708 18.76 -12.86 -25.24
CA THR A 708 19.81 -13.89 -25.43
C THR A 708 19.43 -15.30 -24.96
N GLY A 709 18.36 -15.42 -24.16
CA GLY A 709 17.84 -16.69 -23.66
C GLY A 709 18.73 -17.36 -22.61
N ALA A 710 18.62 -18.69 -22.50
CA ALA A 710 19.34 -19.49 -21.52
C ALA A 710 19.77 -20.85 -22.12
N PRO A 711 21.08 -21.14 -22.29
CA PRO A 711 21.55 -22.47 -22.68
C PRO A 711 21.31 -23.54 -21.59
N PRO A 712 21.43 -24.84 -21.94
CA PRO A 712 21.33 -25.94 -20.97
C PRO A 712 22.35 -25.80 -19.83
N PHE A 713 21.89 -26.02 -18.60
CA PHE A 713 22.76 -26.01 -17.42
C PHE A 713 23.32 -27.41 -17.15
N VAL A 714 24.65 -27.50 -17.03
CA VAL A 714 25.36 -28.71 -16.57
C VAL A 714 25.87 -28.49 -15.15
N PRO A 715 25.30 -29.16 -14.12
CA PRO A 715 25.74 -29.02 -12.74
C PRO A 715 27.18 -29.56 -12.55
N PRO A 716 27.89 -29.14 -11.49
CA PRO A 716 29.26 -29.57 -11.20
C PRO A 716 29.32 -30.99 -10.61
N ILE A 717 28.74 -31.96 -11.34
CA ILE A 717 28.86 -33.39 -11.06
C ILE A 717 30.20 -33.87 -11.64
N PRO A 718 31.05 -34.57 -10.88
CA PRO A 718 32.32 -35.14 -11.39
C PRO A 718 32.10 -36.00 -12.65
N GLY A 719 32.86 -35.71 -13.71
CA GLY A 719 32.77 -36.40 -15.01
C GLY A 719 31.65 -35.92 -15.92
N ALA A 720 30.76 -35.01 -15.49
CA ALA A 720 29.66 -34.54 -16.31
C ALA A 720 30.09 -33.56 -17.42
N ARG A 721 31.13 -32.74 -17.20
CA ARG A 721 31.63 -31.78 -18.21
C ARG A 721 32.51 -32.49 -19.23
N GLU A 722 33.41 -33.32 -18.73
CA GLU A 722 34.26 -34.24 -19.49
C GLU A 722 33.41 -35.17 -20.36
N GLY A 723 32.27 -35.65 -19.82
CA GLY A 723 31.29 -36.44 -20.57
C GLY A 723 30.57 -35.65 -21.67
N VAL A 724 30.36 -34.34 -21.52
CA VAL A 724 29.81 -33.49 -22.60
C VAL A 724 30.84 -33.30 -23.71
N GLU A 725 32.12 -33.13 -23.37
CA GLU A 725 33.23 -33.03 -24.32
C GLU A 725 33.45 -34.32 -25.11
N SER A 726 33.31 -35.51 -24.49
CA SER A 726 33.40 -36.80 -25.18
C SER A 726 32.12 -37.21 -25.91
N GLY A 727 30.98 -36.57 -25.63
CA GLY A 727 29.66 -36.95 -26.14
C GLY A 727 29.03 -38.17 -25.44
N ALA A 728 29.56 -38.56 -24.26
CA ALA A 728 28.97 -39.55 -23.37
C ALA A 728 27.73 -38.98 -22.64
N VAL A 729 27.79 -37.69 -22.29
CA VAL A 729 26.71 -36.88 -21.74
C VAL A 729 26.21 -35.94 -22.84
N LEU A 730 24.90 -35.93 -23.05
CA LEU A 730 24.20 -35.11 -24.01
C LEU A 730 23.48 -33.96 -23.28
N THR A 731 23.21 -32.88 -23.98
CA THR A 731 22.36 -31.76 -23.52
C THR A 731 21.31 -31.45 -24.59
N SER A 732 20.43 -30.48 -24.35
CA SER A 732 19.55 -29.95 -25.41
C SER A 732 20.31 -29.37 -26.60
N ASP A 733 21.59 -29.03 -26.50
CA ASP A 733 22.39 -28.59 -27.66
C ASP A 733 22.97 -29.77 -28.47
N THR A 734 23.15 -30.96 -27.90
CA THR A 734 23.87 -32.08 -28.54
C THR A 734 23.03 -33.32 -28.85
N VAL A 735 21.89 -33.54 -28.17
CA VAL A 735 21.04 -34.75 -28.37
C VAL A 735 20.58 -34.94 -29.83
N TRP A 736 20.38 -33.86 -30.57
CA TRP A 736 19.96 -33.85 -31.99
C TRP A 736 21.01 -34.34 -32.99
N GLN A 737 22.20 -34.71 -32.51
CA GLN A 737 23.31 -35.23 -33.32
C GLN A 737 23.45 -36.76 -33.22
N LEU A 738 22.52 -37.44 -32.53
CA LEU A 738 22.52 -38.89 -32.37
C LEU A 738 22.36 -39.65 -33.70
N PRO A 739 23.18 -40.70 -33.95
CA PRO A 739 23.07 -41.53 -35.16
C PRO A 739 21.85 -42.47 -35.15
N GLY A 740 21.23 -42.65 -33.98
CA GLY A 740 20.05 -43.48 -33.72
C GLY A 740 19.67 -43.38 -32.24
N PRO A 741 18.50 -43.91 -31.82
CA PRO A 741 18.18 -44.09 -30.42
C PRO A 741 19.21 -45.02 -29.76
N PRO A 742 19.71 -44.71 -28.54
CA PRO A 742 20.53 -45.64 -27.77
C PRO A 742 19.70 -46.85 -27.32
N GLU A 743 20.34 -47.97 -26.99
CA GLU A 743 19.64 -49.10 -26.36
C GLU A 743 19.29 -48.77 -24.90
N ARG A 744 20.17 -48.05 -24.20
CA ARG A 744 19.99 -47.59 -22.81
C ARG A 744 20.34 -46.12 -22.63
N LEU A 745 19.49 -45.37 -21.92
CA LEU A 745 19.65 -43.94 -21.64
C LEU A 745 19.38 -43.63 -20.16
N VAL A 746 20.30 -42.95 -19.50
CA VAL A 746 19.98 -42.27 -18.22
C VAL A 746 19.60 -40.82 -18.53
N VAL A 747 18.43 -40.38 -18.07
CA VAL A 747 18.04 -38.96 -18.11
C VAL A 747 18.21 -38.36 -16.72
N VAL A 748 18.93 -37.24 -16.62
CA VAL A 748 19.21 -36.56 -15.36
C VAL A 748 18.44 -35.25 -15.32
N GLY A 749 17.52 -35.12 -14.36
CA GLY A 749 16.54 -34.03 -14.25
C GLY A 749 15.20 -34.42 -14.85
N GLY A 750 14.16 -34.44 -14.01
CA GLY A 750 12.75 -34.71 -14.32
C GLY A 750 11.91 -33.45 -14.51
N GLY A 751 12.50 -32.35 -14.97
CA GLY A 751 11.75 -31.22 -15.52
C GLY A 751 11.12 -31.56 -16.87
N ALA A 752 10.36 -30.62 -17.47
CA ALA A 752 9.61 -30.84 -18.71
C ALA A 752 10.44 -31.50 -19.83
N ILE A 753 11.64 -30.99 -20.11
CA ILE A 753 12.55 -31.54 -21.12
C ILE A 753 12.93 -32.99 -20.81
N GLY A 754 13.23 -33.31 -19.55
CA GLY A 754 13.64 -34.64 -19.13
C GLY A 754 12.51 -35.66 -19.24
N ALA A 755 11.30 -35.29 -18.79
CA ALA A 755 10.12 -36.14 -18.89
C ALA A 755 9.72 -36.41 -20.35
N GLU A 756 9.69 -35.38 -21.20
CA GLU A 756 9.43 -35.54 -22.64
C GLU A 756 10.46 -36.45 -23.31
N MET A 757 11.76 -36.18 -23.11
CA MET A 757 12.82 -36.96 -23.75
C MET A 757 12.85 -38.41 -23.25
N ALA A 758 12.65 -38.64 -21.95
CA ALA A 758 12.58 -39.97 -21.38
C ALA A 758 11.49 -40.82 -22.05
N GLN A 759 10.29 -40.25 -22.21
CA GLN A 759 9.19 -40.97 -22.85
C GLN A 759 9.37 -41.13 -24.37
N ILE A 760 9.90 -40.11 -25.08
CA ILE A 760 10.19 -40.21 -26.52
C ILE A 760 11.18 -41.34 -26.82
N PHE A 761 12.27 -41.45 -26.05
CA PHE A 761 13.23 -42.54 -26.23
C PHE A 761 12.65 -43.90 -25.81
N GLN A 762 11.85 -43.97 -24.74
CA GLN A 762 11.13 -45.18 -24.36
C GLN A 762 10.19 -45.69 -25.47
N ASP A 763 9.42 -44.79 -26.10
CA ASP A 763 8.55 -45.11 -27.23
C ASP A 763 9.32 -45.54 -28.48
N PHE A 764 10.55 -45.03 -28.68
CA PHE A 764 11.49 -45.53 -29.70
C PHE A 764 12.14 -46.87 -29.34
N GLY A 765 11.91 -47.39 -28.13
CA GLY A 765 12.34 -48.71 -27.66
C GLY A 765 13.59 -48.72 -26.77
N THR A 766 14.14 -47.56 -26.43
CA THR A 766 15.25 -47.42 -25.47
C THR A 766 14.80 -47.82 -24.05
N GLU A 767 15.67 -48.48 -23.29
CA GLU A 767 15.53 -48.65 -21.83
C GLU A 767 16.00 -47.37 -21.13
N VAL A 768 15.11 -46.72 -20.39
CA VAL A 768 15.33 -45.38 -19.82
C VAL A 768 15.28 -45.40 -18.29
N THR A 769 16.27 -44.78 -17.65
CA THR A 769 16.23 -44.47 -16.22
C THR A 769 16.20 -42.95 -16.03
N LEU A 770 15.11 -42.42 -15.49
CA LEU A 770 14.97 -41.00 -15.15
C LEU A 770 15.39 -40.78 -13.69
N LEU A 771 16.35 -39.89 -13.48
CA LEU A 771 16.93 -39.54 -12.18
C LEU A 771 16.62 -38.08 -11.83
N GLU A 772 15.74 -37.83 -10.86
CA GLU A 772 15.37 -36.51 -10.36
C GLU A 772 15.85 -36.29 -8.92
N ALA A 773 16.49 -35.14 -8.66
CA ALA A 773 17.08 -34.83 -7.36
C ALA A 773 16.06 -34.32 -6.32
N ARG A 774 14.95 -33.74 -6.78
CA ARG A 774 13.79 -33.36 -5.96
C ARG A 774 12.91 -34.56 -5.67
N ASP A 775 12.01 -34.40 -4.71
CA ASP A 775 10.99 -35.37 -4.30
C ASP A 775 10.04 -35.78 -5.44
N ARG A 776 9.79 -34.90 -6.40
CA ARG A 776 8.92 -35.13 -7.56
C ARG A 776 9.49 -34.57 -8.86
N ILE A 777 9.07 -35.18 -9.99
CA ILE A 777 9.20 -34.63 -11.33
C ILE A 777 8.27 -33.42 -11.54
N LEU A 778 8.49 -32.66 -12.62
CA LEU A 778 7.65 -31.53 -13.07
C LEU A 778 7.25 -30.58 -11.93
N ALA A 779 8.22 -29.85 -11.38
CA ALA A 779 7.99 -28.96 -10.24
C ALA A 779 6.98 -27.82 -10.55
N GLU A 780 6.86 -27.45 -11.83
CA GLU A 780 6.03 -26.35 -12.33
C GLU A 780 4.53 -26.69 -12.36
N VAL A 781 4.17 -27.98 -12.49
CA VAL A 781 2.75 -28.41 -12.48
C VAL A 781 2.30 -28.80 -11.07
N GLU A 782 0.98 -28.87 -10.86
CA GLU A 782 0.41 -29.31 -9.59
C GLU A 782 0.91 -30.70 -9.17
N SER A 783 1.10 -30.89 -7.86
CA SER A 783 1.66 -32.11 -7.29
C SER A 783 0.85 -33.37 -7.68
N GLU A 784 -0.48 -33.30 -7.69
CA GLU A 784 -1.32 -34.46 -8.07
C GLU A 784 -1.19 -34.85 -9.55
N ILE A 785 -0.87 -33.90 -10.43
CA ILE A 785 -0.64 -34.11 -11.87
C ILE A 785 0.73 -34.74 -12.06
N ALA A 786 1.77 -34.15 -11.43
CA ALA A 786 3.13 -34.68 -11.45
C ALA A 786 3.21 -36.12 -10.91
N SER A 787 2.56 -36.40 -9.77
CA SER A 787 2.56 -37.74 -9.15
C SER A 787 1.78 -38.78 -9.97
N GLN A 788 0.65 -38.41 -10.59
CA GLN A 788 -0.07 -39.33 -11.47
C GLN A 788 0.72 -39.63 -12.74
N LEU A 789 1.33 -38.62 -13.37
CA LEU A 789 2.19 -38.85 -14.53
C LEU A 789 3.40 -39.73 -14.15
N ALA A 790 4.07 -39.46 -13.03
CA ALA A 790 5.21 -40.28 -12.57
C ALA A 790 4.82 -41.76 -12.42
N GLY A 791 3.65 -42.06 -11.84
CA GLY A 791 3.15 -43.43 -11.74
C GLY A 791 2.78 -44.09 -13.07
N LEU A 792 2.36 -43.30 -14.07
CA LEU A 792 2.12 -43.79 -15.44
C LEU A 792 3.42 -44.05 -16.20
N LEU A 793 4.46 -43.24 -15.96
CA LEU A 793 5.78 -43.42 -16.56
C LEU A 793 6.50 -44.64 -16.00
N ASP A 794 6.48 -44.83 -14.67
CA ASP A 794 7.12 -45.96 -13.97
C ASP A 794 6.39 -47.31 -14.15
N ALA A 795 5.15 -47.28 -14.65
CA ALA A 795 4.41 -48.48 -15.03
C ALA A 795 4.85 -49.09 -16.37
N ASP A 796 5.64 -48.39 -17.18
CA ASP A 796 6.16 -48.91 -18.44
C ASP A 796 7.44 -49.74 -18.21
N PRO A 797 7.54 -50.98 -18.75
CA PRO A 797 8.69 -51.86 -18.49
C PRO A 797 10.02 -51.36 -19.06
N ARG A 798 10.04 -50.25 -19.82
CA ARG A 798 11.26 -49.62 -20.36
C ARG A 798 11.53 -48.22 -19.78
N LEU A 799 10.78 -47.75 -18.79
CA LEU A 799 11.03 -46.47 -18.13
C LEU A 799 10.89 -46.59 -16.62
N THR A 800 12.00 -46.39 -15.90
CA THR A 800 12.01 -46.33 -14.43
C THR A 800 12.25 -44.90 -13.96
N VAL A 801 11.50 -44.44 -12.96
CA VAL A 801 11.63 -43.09 -12.39
C VAL A 801 12.11 -43.16 -10.94
N HIS A 802 13.28 -42.57 -10.68
CA HIS A 802 13.79 -42.39 -9.32
C HIS A 802 13.82 -40.90 -8.97
N THR A 803 13.11 -40.54 -7.89
CA THR A 803 13.13 -39.19 -7.30
C THR A 803 13.94 -39.16 -6.01
N SER A 804 14.21 -37.97 -5.49
CA SER A 804 15.06 -37.70 -4.31
C SER A 804 16.50 -38.23 -4.44
N VAL A 805 17.01 -38.40 -5.66
CA VAL A 805 18.32 -39.04 -5.87
C VAL A 805 19.47 -38.05 -5.79
N LYS A 806 20.62 -38.51 -5.31
CA LYS A 806 21.87 -37.75 -5.34
C LYS A 806 22.86 -38.40 -6.28
N ILE A 807 23.12 -37.78 -7.43
CA ILE A 807 24.15 -38.24 -8.37
C ILE A 807 25.53 -37.88 -7.81
N GLU A 808 26.40 -38.86 -7.71
CA GLU A 808 27.76 -38.72 -7.15
C GLU A 808 28.79 -38.38 -8.23
N ARG A 809 28.72 -39.08 -9.37
CA ARG A 809 29.67 -38.98 -10.48
C ARG A 809 29.16 -39.73 -11.73
N ILE A 810 29.68 -39.33 -12.89
CA ILE A 810 29.48 -39.99 -14.17
C ILE A 810 30.85 -40.43 -14.69
N GLU A 811 30.97 -41.63 -15.25
CA GLU A 811 32.23 -42.11 -15.85
C GLU A 811 32.00 -42.97 -17.09
N GLY A 812 33.02 -43.07 -17.95
CA GLY A 812 33.02 -43.91 -19.13
C GLY A 812 32.83 -43.13 -20.44
N GLU A 813 32.84 -43.89 -21.53
CA GLU A 813 32.85 -43.39 -22.91
C GLU A 813 31.48 -43.60 -23.60
N PRO A 814 31.20 -42.90 -24.71
CA PRO A 814 29.96 -43.06 -25.46
C PRO A 814 29.69 -44.52 -25.85
N GLY A 815 28.65 -45.14 -25.25
CA GLY A 815 28.28 -46.55 -25.41
C GLY A 815 28.52 -47.42 -24.17
N GLN A 816 29.30 -46.94 -23.19
CA GLN A 816 29.63 -47.65 -21.95
C GLN A 816 29.76 -46.68 -20.77
N VAL A 817 28.73 -45.86 -20.56
CA VAL A 817 28.67 -44.87 -19.47
C VAL A 817 28.11 -45.52 -18.21
N THR A 818 28.63 -45.15 -17.04
CA THR A 818 28.08 -45.54 -15.73
C THR A 818 27.79 -44.30 -14.89
N VAL A 819 26.55 -44.20 -14.40
CA VAL A 819 26.09 -43.14 -13.49
C VAL A 819 26.01 -43.72 -12.08
N HIS A 820 26.73 -43.12 -11.13
CA HIS A 820 26.73 -43.52 -9.73
C HIS A 820 25.86 -42.54 -8.94
N TRP A 821 24.92 -43.05 -8.16
CA TRP A 821 23.92 -42.25 -7.47
C TRP A 821 23.45 -42.91 -6.15
N GLN A 822 22.91 -42.12 -5.25
CA GLN A 822 22.26 -42.57 -4.01
C GLN A 822 20.75 -42.37 -4.09
N ASP A 823 19.96 -43.31 -3.59
CA ASP A 823 18.50 -43.16 -3.41
C ASP A 823 18.13 -42.30 -2.19
N ALA A 824 16.83 -42.15 -1.93
CA ALA A 824 16.29 -41.39 -0.81
C ALA A 824 16.78 -41.91 0.57
N GLU A 825 17.04 -43.21 0.66
CA GLU A 825 17.58 -43.88 1.85
C GLU A 825 19.12 -43.77 1.96
N GLY A 826 19.79 -43.15 0.98
CA GLY A 826 21.24 -42.99 0.93
C GLY A 826 22.01 -44.25 0.51
N LYS A 827 21.32 -45.26 -0.02
CA LYS A 827 21.93 -46.48 -0.56
C LYS A 827 22.49 -46.20 -1.95
N ALA A 828 23.73 -46.63 -2.19
CA ALA A 828 24.41 -46.43 -3.45
C ALA A 828 23.96 -47.41 -4.55
N HIS A 829 23.82 -46.88 -5.76
CA HIS A 829 23.46 -47.56 -7.00
C HIS A 829 24.41 -47.15 -8.13
N ALA A 830 24.54 -48.01 -9.14
CA ALA A 830 25.33 -47.74 -10.34
C ALA A 830 24.58 -48.22 -11.59
N THR A 831 24.07 -47.28 -12.38
CA THR A 831 23.29 -47.55 -13.60
C THR A 831 24.19 -47.47 -14.83
N LYS A 832 24.17 -48.49 -15.69
CA LYS A 832 24.92 -48.52 -16.95
C LYS A 832 24.02 -48.10 -18.11
N ALA A 833 24.50 -47.21 -18.97
CA ALA A 833 23.80 -46.75 -20.16
C ALA A 833 24.76 -46.47 -21.32
N ASP A 834 24.21 -46.31 -22.52
CA ASP A 834 25.01 -45.99 -23.70
C ASP A 834 25.24 -44.48 -23.79
N ARG A 835 24.31 -43.69 -23.24
CA ARG A 835 24.39 -42.22 -23.11
C ARG A 835 23.74 -41.77 -21.81
N VAL A 836 24.10 -40.57 -21.39
CA VAL A 836 23.36 -39.79 -20.38
C VAL A 836 22.79 -38.56 -21.05
N LEU A 837 21.56 -38.14 -20.73
CA LEU A 837 21.00 -36.85 -21.13
C LEU A 837 20.88 -35.96 -19.90
N MET A 838 21.61 -34.84 -19.90
CA MET A 838 21.55 -33.81 -18.86
C MET A 838 20.41 -32.83 -19.17
N ALA A 839 19.30 -32.97 -18.45
CA ALA A 839 18.08 -32.18 -18.56
C ALA A 839 17.79 -31.37 -17.27
N THR A 840 18.84 -30.95 -16.57
CA THR A 840 18.82 -30.24 -15.26
C THR A 840 18.44 -28.76 -15.35
N GLY A 841 17.55 -28.41 -16.27
CA GLY A 841 17.12 -27.04 -16.54
C GLY A 841 18.13 -26.23 -17.38
N LYS A 842 17.90 -24.92 -17.41
CA LYS A 842 18.68 -23.95 -18.19
C LYS A 842 19.16 -22.81 -17.29
N ARG A 843 20.15 -22.04 -17.75
CA ARG A 843 20.63 -20.86 -17.05
C ARG A 843 21.12 -19.80 -18.04
N PRO A 844 20.75 -18.51 -17.89
CA PRO A 844 21.32 -17.44 -18.69
C PRO A 844 22.84 -17.38 -18.57
N VAL A 845 23.50 -17.04 -19.67
CA VAL A 845 24.93 -16.72 -19.70
C VAL A 845 25.02 -15.23 -19.95
N LEU A 846 25.45 -14.49 -18.92
CA LEU A 846 25.52 -13.04 -18.92
C LEU A 846 26.97 -12.52 -19.04
N ASP A 847 27.94 -13.37 -18.69
CA ASP A 847 29.36 -13.10 -18.90
C ASP A 847 29.64 -12.88 -20.39
N GLY A 848 30.46 -11.87 -20.71
CA GLY A 848 30.74 -11.46 -22.08
C GLY A 848 29.79 -10.40 -22.64
N LEU A 849 28.52 -10.35 -22.22
CA LEU A 849 27.53 -9.40 -22.76
C LEU A 849 27.85 -7.92 -22.48
N GLY A 850 28.74 -7.60 -21.53
CA GLY A 850 29.15 -6.22 -21.24
C GLY A 850 28.12 -5.38 -20.49
N LEU A 851 27.12 -6.01 -19.85
CA LEU A 851 26.01 -5.36 -19.14
C LEU A 851 26.47 -4.30 -18.13
N GLU A 852 27.65 -4.48 -17.54
CA GLU A 852 28.28 -3.55 -16.60
C GLU A 852 28.63 -2.19 -17.24
N LYS A 853 28.97 -2.18 -18.54
CA LYS A 853 29.27 -0.95 -19.30
C LYS A 853 28.01 -0.18 -19.67
N ALA A 854 26.88 -0.88 -19.77
CA ALA A 854 25.57 -0.29 -19.99
C ALA A 854 24.86 0.14 -18.69
N GLY A 855 25.35 -0.32 -17.52
CA GLY A 855 24.72 -0.06 -16.21
C GLY A 855 23.52 -0.96 -15.90
N VAL A 856 23.37 -2.08 -16.61
CA VAL A 856 22.25 -3.03 -16.43
C VAL A 856 22.50 -3.92 -15.21
N ALA A 857 21.54 -3.92 -14.28
CA ALA A 857 21.61 -4.69 -13.04
C ALA A 857 21.31 -6.19 -13.27
N VAL A 858 22.16 -7.03 -12.70
CA VAL A 858 22.05 -8.48 -12.67
C VAL A 858 21.80 -8.92 -11.23
N GLU A 859 20.84 -9.81 -11.03
CA GLU A 859 20.50 -10.37 -9.72
C GLU A 859 20.32 -11.89 -9.84
N ASN A 860 20.90 -12.67 -8.94
CA ASN A 860 20.77 -14.15 -8.92
C ASN A 860 21.13 -14.87 -10.24
N GLY A 861 21.94 -14.25 -11.12
CA GLY A 861 22.32 -14.80 -12.42
C GLY A 861 21.31 -14.57 -13.56
N VAL A 862 20.34 -13.67 -13.36
CA VAL A 862 19.40 -13.21 -14.41
C VAL A 862 19.44 -11.68 -14.52
N ILE A 863 19.02 -11.14 -15.67
CA ILE A 863 18.82 -9.69 -15.80
C ILE A 863 17.56 -9.30 -15.05
N ARG A 864 17.64 -8.30 -14.16
CA ARG A 864 16.46 -7.82 -13.44
C ARG A 864 15.61 -6.94 -14.37
N ALA A 865 14.43 -7.42 -14.72
CA ALA A 865 13.42 -6.67 -15.47
C ALA A 865 12.12 -6.48 -14.65
N ASP A 866 11.43 -5.37 -14.85
CA ASP A 866 10.09 -5.14 -14.29
C ASP A 866 8.99 -5.82 -15.14
N ALA A 867 7.73 -5.69 -14.72
CA ALA A 867 6.59 -6.25 -15.45
C ALA A 867 6.30 -5.52 -16.79
N ARG A 868 7.02 -4.44 -17.12
CA ARG A 868 7.03 -3.78 -18.44
C ARG A 868 8.23 -4.21 -19.29
N CYS A 869 8.98 -5.20 -18.81
CA CYS A 869 10.23 -5.70 -19.37
C CYS A 869 11.40 -4.70 -19.36
N ARG A 870 11.33 -3.60 -18.61
CA ARG A 870 12.42 -2.61 -18.45
C ARG A 870 13.45 -3.09 -17.45
N THR A 871 14.73 -2.87 -17.74
CA THR A 871 15.83 -3.13 -16.80
C THR A 871 16.04 -1.96 -15.82
N SER A 872 17.14 -1.96 -15.06
CA SER A 872 17.57 -0.78 -14.29
C SER A 872 17.95 0.45 -15.14
N VAL A 873 18.05 0.30 -16.46
CA VAL A 873 18.37 1.35 -17.42
C VAL A 873 17.12 1.62 -18.28
N PRO A 874 16.55 2.84 -18.32
CA PRO A 874 15.20 3.07 -18.84
C PRO A 874 14.97 2.70 -20.32
N HIS A 875 16.00 2.86 -21.14
CA HIS A 875 15.99 2.55 -22.58
C HIS A 875 16.54 1.14 -22.90
N ILE A 876 16.81 0.32 -21.89
CA ILE A 876 17.24 -1.07 -22.07
C ILE A 876 16.21 -2.01 -21.43
N PHE A 877 15.68 -2.91 -22.25
CA PHE A 877 14.69 -3.91 -21.89
C PHE A 877 15.33 -5.31 -21.90
N ALA A 878 14.71 -6.26 -21.21
CA ALA A 878 15.13 -7.67 -21.24
C ALA A 878 13.91 -8.61 -21.20
N ILE A 879 13.94 -9.68 -21.99
CA ILE A 879 12.80 -10.57 -22.26
C ILE A 879 13.21 -12.05 -22.43
N GLY A 880 12.29 -12.96 -22.14
CA GLY A 880 12.49 -14.41 -22.26
C GLY A 880 13.44 -14.97 -21.20
N ASP A 881 14.01 -16.15 -21.47
CA ASP A 881 14.75 -16.93 -20.46
C ASP A 881 15.88 -16.14 -19.74
N VAL A 882 16.42 -15.07 -20.33
CA VAL A 882 17.47 -14.21 -19.75
C VAL A 882 17.05 -13.48 -18.46
N ILE A 883 15.75 -13.25 -18.26
CA ILE A 883 15.18 -12.64 -17.04
C ILE A 883 14.66 -13.68 -16.03
N GLY A 884 14.78 -14.98 -16.34
CA GLY A 884 14.28 -16.07 -15.49
C GLY A 884 12.76 -16.26 -15.58
N GLY A 885 12.14 -16.70 -14.48
CA GLY A 885 10.71 -17.05 -14.45
C GLY A 885 10.41 -18.33 -15.23
N TYR A 886 9.23 -18.38 -15.87
CA TYR A 886 8.88 -19.49 -16.78
C TYR A 886 9.62 -19.34 -18.12
N MET A 887 10.63 -20.18 -18.34
CA MET A 887 11.46 -20.22 -19.55
C MET A 887 10.71 -20.89 -20.72
N LEU A 888 9.65 -20.24 -21.19
CA LEU A 888 8.73 -20.73 -22.21
C LEU A 888 8.72 -19.80 -23.44
N ALA A 889 8.67 -20.40 -24.63
CA ALA A 889 8.79 -19.66 -25.88
C ALA A 889 7.66 -18.64 -26.12
N HIS A 890 6.42 -18.99 -25.79
CA HIS A 890 5.26 -18.11 -25.89
C HIS A 890 5.23 -17.05 -24.78
N THR A 891 5.75 -17.34 -23.58
CA THR A 891 6.01 -16.33 -22.54
C THR A 891 7.02 -15.31 -23.02
N ALA A 892 8.16 -15.75 -23.59
CA ALA A 892 9.16 -14.87 -24.18
C ALA A 892 8.58 -14.00 -25.31
N ALA A 893 7.76 -14.59 -26.19
CA ALA A 893 7.05 -13.87 -27.26
C ALA A 893 6.04 -12.84 -26.74
N GLN A 894 5.31 -13.15 -25.66
CA GLN A 894 4.42 -12.19 -25.00
C GLN A 894 5.21 -11.05 -24.34
N GLN A 895 6.32 -11.36 -23.66
CA GLN A 895 7.22 -10.36 -23.10
C GLN A 895 7.84 -9.46 -24.20
N GLY A 896 8.19 -10.02 -25.36
CA GLY A 896 8.61 -9.25 -26.54
C GLY A 896 7.55 -8.25 -27.00
N ARG A 897 6.29 -8.67 -27.08
CA ARG A 897 5.13 -7.80 -27.38
C ARG A 897 4.76 -6.84 -26.24
N VAL A 898 5.32 -7.00 -25.03
CA VAL A 898 5.19 -6.04 -23.92
C VAL A 898 6.31 -5.00 -23.99
N ALA A 899 7.56 -5.43 -24.23
CA ALA A 899 8.70 -4.55 -24.46
C ALA A 899 8.47 -3.64 -25.69
N ALA A 900 8.00 -4.20 -26.81
CA ALA A 900 7.70 -3.44 -28.03
C ALA A 900 6.67 -2.32 -27.78
N ALA A 901 5.54 -2.65 -27.15
CA ALA A 901 4.51 -1.66 -26.79
C ALA A 901 5.05 -0.55 -25.88
N ASN A 902 5.85 -0.90 -24.87
CA ASN A 902 6.47 0.08 -23.97
C ASN A 902 7.54 0.95 -24.63
N LEU A 903 8.21 0.45 -25.67
CA LEU A 903 9.14 1.21 -26.51
C LEU A 903 8.40 2.17 -27.46
N LEU A 904 7.19 1.79 -27.90
CA LEU A 904 6.28 2.61 -28.70
C LEU A 904 5.50 3.65 -27.87
N GLY A 905 5.68 3.67 -26.54
CA GLY A 905 5.07 4.65 -25.63
C GLY A 905 3.74 4.21 -25.01
N GLU A 906 3.32 2.96 -25.17
CA GLU A 906 2.17 2.39 -24.45
C GLU A 906 2.55 2.01 -22.99
N ASP A 907 1.55 1.93 -22.11
CA ASP A 907 1.71 1.38 -20.76
C ASP A 907 1.18 -0.06 -20.69
N LYS A 908 1.99 -1.02 -21.14
CA LYS A 908 1.61 -2.44 -21.20
C LYS A 908 2.35 -3.25 -20.14
N VAL A 909 1.64 -4.15 -19.46
CA VAL A 909 2.19 -4.96 -18.36
C VAL A 909 2.06 -6.45 -18.70
N TYR A 910 3.15 -7.19 -18.48
CA TYR A 910 3.19 -8.64 -18.48
C TYR A 910 2.68 -9.19 -17.14
N ASP A 911 1.75 -10.13 -17.21
CA ASP A 911 1.08 -10.73 -16.06
C ASP A 911 1.38 -12.23 -16.02
N GLN A 912 2.38 -12.60 -15.20
CA GLN A 912 2.84 -13.99 -15.06
C GLN A 912 1.74 -14.92 -14.48
N ASP A 913 0.72 -14.38 -13.80
CA ASP A 913 -0.37 -15.19 -13.26
C ASP A 913 -1.34 -15.71 -14.34
N LYS A 914 -1.10 -15.33 -15.61
CA LYS A 914 -1.83 -15.79 -16.80
C LYS A 914 -0.99 -16.66 -17.74
N ASP A 915 0.26 -16.95 -17.37
CA ASP A 915 1.11 -17.86 -18.15
C ASP A 915 0.48 -19.25 -18.26
N CYS A 916 0.78 -19.93 -19.36
CA CYS A 916 0.40 -21.30 -19.59
C CYS A 916 1.62 -22.16 -19.94
N GLY A 917 1.52 -23.46 -19.72
CA GLY A 917 2.56 -24.42 -20.07
C GLY A 917 1.98 -25.78 -20.44
N VAL A 918 2.61 -26.44 -21.41
CA VAL A 918 2.31 -27.83 -21.81
C VAL A 918 3.63 -28.60 -21.79
N ILE A 919 3.60 -29.75 -21.14
CA ILE A 919 4.65 -30.76 -21.11
C ILE A 919 4.12 -31.91 -21.95
N PHE A 920 4.75 -32.12 -23.10
CA PHE A 920 4.26 -33.01 -24.15
C PHE A 920 4.71 -34.46 -23.91
N THR A 921 4.44 -34.94 -22.69
CA THR A 921 4.39 -36.36 -22.35
C THR A 921 3.04 -36.94 -22.79
N ARG A 922 2.81 -38.23 -22.60
CA ARG A 922 1.52 -38.87 -22.85
C ARG A 922 1.05 -39.66 -21.61
N PRO A 923 -0.11 -39.31 -21.00
CA PRO A 923 -0.90 -38.10 -21.26
C PRO A 923 -0.08 -36.81 -21.04
N GLU A 924 -0.48 -35.73 -21.70
CA GLU A 924 0.19 -34.44 -21.59
C GLU A 924 -0.15 -33.80 -20.24
N ALA A 925 0.84 -33.17 -19.60
CA ALA A 925 0.64 -32.39 -18.38
C ALA A 925 0.64 -30.90 -18.74
N GLY A 926 -0.22 -30.10 -18.12
CA GLY A 926 -0.27 -28.67 -18.43
C GLY A 926 -0.98 -27.82 -17.39
N PHE A 927 -0.80 -26.50 -17.51
CA PHE A 927 -1.41 -25.50 -16.64
C PHE A 927 -1.69 -24.21 -17.40
N VAL A 928 -2.70 -23.47 -16.96
CA VAL A 928 -2.94 -22.06 -17.25
C VAL A 928 -3.17 -21.37 -15.92
N GLY A 929 -2.42 -20.30 -15.65
CA GLY A 929 -2.55 -19.49 -14.45
C GLY A 929 -2.34 -20.26 -13.14
N LEU A 930 -3.09 -19.88 -12.11
CA LEU A 930 -2.79 -20.21 -10.71
C LEU A 930 -3.34 -21.57 -10.28
N SER A 931 -2.52 -22.36 -9.59
CA SER A 931 -2.99 -23.47 -8.75
C SER A 931 -3.74 -22.92 -7.52
N VAL A 932 -4.49 -23.79 -6.81
CA VAL A 932 -5.15 -23.40 -5.55
C VAL A 932 -4.14 -22.94 -4.50
N GLU A 933 -2.95 -23.54 -4.46
CA GLU A 933 -1.89 -23.15 -3.52
C GLU A 933 -1.35 -21.76 -3.85
N GLN A 934 -1.02 -21.50 -5.13
CA GLN A 934 -0.54 -20.20 -5.59
C GLN A 934 -1.59 -19.09 -5.40
N ALA A 935 -2.86 -19.37 -5.71
CA ALA A 935 -3.95 -18.42 -5.53
C ALA A 935 -4.17 -18.07 -4.05
N ARG A 936 -4.12 -19.06 -3.14
CA ARG A 936 -4.21 -18.83 -1.69
C ARG A 936 -3.00 -18.08 -1.14
N ALA A 937 -1.79 -18.36 -1.63
CA ALA A 937 -0.59 -17.61 -1.26
C ALA A 937 -0.68 -16.12 -1.66
N LYS A 938 -1.46 -15.79 -2.70
CA LYS A 938 -1.79 -14.42 -3.13
C LYS A 938 -3.04 -13.84 -2.45
N GLY A 939 -3.60 -14.50 -1.43
CA GLY A 939 -4.76 -14.01 -0.67
C GLY A 939 -6.13 -14.23 -1.34
N ILE A 940 -6.21 -14.96 -2.45
CA ILE A 940 -7.48 -15.30 -3.11
C ILE A 940 -8.15 -16.45 -2.34
N ASP A 941 -9.45 -16.34 -2.03
CA ASP A 941 -10.21 -17.46 -1.43
C ASP A 941 -10.55 -18.54 -2.47
N ALA A 942 -9.51 -19.21 -2.96
CA ALA A 942 -9.58 -20.10 -4.11
C ALA A 942 -10.26 -21.46 -3.79
N VAL A 943 -11.01 -21.92 -4.78
CA VAL A 943 -11.74 -23.19 -4.79
C VAL A 943 -11.51 -23.94 -6.09
N GLU A 944 -11.40 -25.27 -6.02
CA GLU A 944 -11.16 -26.14 -7.17
C GLU A 944 -12.25 -27.16 -7.43
N VAL A 945 -12.45 -27.53 -8.69
CA VAL A 945 -13.21 -28.70 -9.11
C VAL A 945 -12.36 -29.49 -10.09
N LYS A 946 -12.47 -30.82 -10.07
CA LYS A 946 -11.77 -31.70 -11.01
C LYS A 946 -12.63 -32.89 -11.40
N VAL A 947 -12.38 -33.43 -12.59
CA VAL A 947 -12.99 -34.65 -13.11
C VAL A 947 -11.89 -35.52 -13.72
N PRO A 948 -11.91 -36.85 -13.50
CA PRO A 948 -10.98 -37.75 -14.18
C PRO A 948 -11.39 -37.86 -15.65
N ILE A 949 -10.40 -37.96 -16.55
CA ILE A 949 -10.64 -38.06 -18.00
C ILE A 949 -11.46 -39.32 -18.35
N SER A 950 -11.36 -40.38 -17.55
CA SER A 950 -12.10 -41.64 -17.71
C SER A 950 -13.64 -41.55 -17.63
N ILE A 951 -14.25 -40.36 -17.45
CA ILE A 951 -15.71 -40.16 -17.60
C ILE A 951 -16.11 -39.61 -18.96
N ASP A 952 -15.16 -39.09 -19.75
CA ASP A 952 -15.43 -38.51 -21.06
C ASP A 952 -15.61 -39.62 -22.12
N ALA A 953 -16.68 -39.51 -22.90
CA ALA A 953 -17.00 -40.47 -23.94
C ALA A 953 -15.96 -40.44 -25.08
N LYS A 954 -15.37 -39.27 -25.38
CA LYS A 954 -14.35 -39.17 -26.45
C LYS A 954 -13.04 -39.85 -26.02
N ALA A 955 -12.59 -39.64 -24.79
CA ALA A 955 -11.48 -40.36 -24.17
C ALA A 955 -11.73 -41.87 -24.10
N MET A 956 -12.93 -42.32 -23.72
CA MET A 956 -13.29 -43.75 -23.73
C MET A 956 -13.18 -44.37 -25.14
N ILE A 957 -13.61 -43.66 -26.18
CA ILE A 957 -13.56 -44.15 -27.58
C ILE A 957 -12.13 -44.28 -28.09
N ASN A 958 -11.20 -43.47 -27.58
CA ASN A 958 -9.80 -43.45 -28.00
C ASN A 958 -8.87 -44.30 -27.11
N ASP A 959 -9.35 -44.84 -25.99
CA ASP A 959 -8.56 -45.42 -24.88
C ASP A 959 -7.59 -44.43 -24.19
N GLU A 960 -7.92 -43.13 -24.24
CA GLU A 960 -7.12 -42.02 -23.71
C GLU A 960 -7.63 -41.61 -22.31
N GLN A 961 -7.86 -42.59 -21.43
CA GLN A 961 -8.65 -42.41 -20.20
C GLN A 961 -7.87 -41.90 -18.98
N HIS A 962 -6.55 -41.72 -19.09
CA HIS A 962 -5.68 -41.39 -17.96
C HIS A 962 -5.72 -39.91 -17.57
N GLY A 963 -5.64 -39.65 -16.26
CA GLY A 963 -5.50 -38.30 -15.70
C GLY A 963 -6.83 -37.57 -15.46
N LEU A 964 -6.79 -36.24 -15.51
CA LEU A 964 -7.86 -35.34 -15.06
C LEU A 964 -7.77 -33.94 -15.68
N ILE A 965 -8.89 -33.21 -15.65
CA ILE A 965 -8.93 -31.74 -15.83
C ILE A 965 -9.45 -31.11 -14.55
N LYS A 966 -8.84 -29.99 -14.17
CA LYS A 966 -9.11 -29.24 -12.94
C LYS A 966 -9.29 -27.75 -13.25
N ILE A 967 -10.36 -27.14 -12.74
CA ILE A 967 -10.60 -25.68 -12.77
C ILE A 967 -10.41 -25.11 -11.36
N VAL A 968 -9.72 -23.98 -11.27
CA VAL A 968 -9.51 -23.18 -10.07
C VAL A 968 -10.20 -21.82 -10.25
N ALA A 969 -11.02 -21.42 -9.28
CA ALA A 969 -11.75 -20.16 -9.30
C ALA A 969 -11.72 -19.44 -7.94
N ASP A 970 -11.89 -18.13 -7.95
CA ASP A 970 -12.18 -17.33 -6.76
C ASP A 970 -13.63 -17.55 -6.29
N LYS A 971 -13.83 -17.80 -4.99
CA LYS A 971 -15.17 -17.94 -4.41
C LYS A 971 -15.99 -16.65 -4.39
N ALA A 972 -15.36 -15.48 -4.33
CA ALA A 972 -16.08 -14.21 -4.22
C ALA A 972 -16.62 -13.73 -5.58
N THR A 973 -15.78 -13.76 -6.61
CA THR A 973 -16.11 -13.27 -7.97
C THR A 973 -16.53 -14.35 -8.95
N HIS A 974 -16.40 -15.64 -8.59
CA HIS A 974 -16.55 -16.80 -9.47
C HIS A 974 -15.64 -16.78 -10.72
N ARG A 975 -14.63 -15.89 -10.79
CA ARG A 975 -13.68 -15.87 -11.92
C ARG A 975 -12.75 -17.07 -11.87
N ILE A 976 -12.53 -17.68 -13.02
CA ILE A 976 -11.54 -18.74 -13.20
C ILE A 976 -10.16 -18.09 -13.18
N VAL A 977 -9.32 -18.54 -12.25
CA VAL A 977 -7.94 -18.04 -12.05
C VAL A 977 -6.87 -19.05 -12.45
N GLY A 978 -7.28 -20.30 -12.74
CA GLY A 978 -6.40 -21.27 -13.35
C GLY A 978 -7.12 -22.55 -13.81
N VAL A 979 -6.47 -23.28 -14.71
CA VAL A 979 -6.94 -24.58 -15.23
C VAL A 979 -5.73 -25.51 -15.38
N HIS A 980 -5.84 -26.74 -14.90
CA HIS A 980 -4.71 -27.68 -14.80
C HIS A 980 -5.09 -29.04 -15.40
N PHE A 981 -4.13 -29.68 -16.06
CA PHE A 981 -4.35 -30.80 -16.97
C PHE A 981 -3.38 -31.95 -16.72
N LEU A 982 -3.93 -33.16 -16.74
CA LEU A 982 -3.23 -34.38 -17.13
C LEU A 982 -4.16 -35.10 -18.12
N ALA A 983 -3.96 -34.90 -19.42
CA ALA A 983 -4.86 -35.42 -20.45
C ALA A 983 -4.16 -35.48 -21.81
N ASP A 984 -4.47 -36.48 -22.63
CA ASP A 984 -4.21 -36.43 -24.07
C ASP A 984 -4.90 -35.21 -24.70
N HIS A 985 -4.26 -34.60 -25.70
CA HIS A 985 -4.69 -33.39 -26.42
C HIS A 985 -4.73 -32.10 -25.57
N THR A 986 -3.98 -32.05 -24.46
CA THR A 986 -3.82 -30.81 -23.66
C THR A 986 -3.28 -29.66 -24.52
N ASP A 987 -2.38 -29.94 -25.46
CA ASP A 987 -1.84 -29.01 -26.46
C ASP A 987 -2.89 -28.17 -27.19
N THR A 988 -4.08 -28.74 -27.41
CA THR A 988 -5.23 -28.08 -28.06
C THR A 988 -6.30 -27.64 -27.06
N LEU A 989 -6.61 -28.45 -26.04
CA LEU A 989 -7.58 -28.12 -24.99
C LEU A 989 -7.20 -26.85 -24.20
N ILE A 990 -5.90 -26.64 -24.00
CA ILE A 990 -5.38 -25.50 -23.24
C ILE A 990 -5.73 -24.15 -23.89
N GLY A 991 -5.96 -24.11 -25.21
CA GLY A 991 -6.31 -22.88 -25.93
C GLY A 991 -7.60 -22.24 -25.41
N GLU A 992 -8.60 -23.04 -25.04
CA GLU A 992 -9.84 -22.53 -24.46
C GLU A 992 -9.62 -22.04 -23.01
N ALA A 993 -8.85 -22.80 -22.22
CA ALA A 993 -8.49 -22.42 -20.85
C ALA A 993 -7.66 -21.12 -20.77
N VAL A 994 -6.78 -20.87 -21.75
CA VAL A 994 -6.06 -19.59 -21.89
C VAL A 994 -7.04 -18.43 -22.05
N ILE A 995 -8.12 -18.60 -22.81
CA ILE A 995 -9.18 -17.58 -22.93
C ILE A 995 -9.92 -17.43 -21.59
N MET A 996 -10.28 -18.53 -20.93
CA MET A 996 -10.97 -18.50 -19.62
C MET A 996 -10.21 -17.68 -18.57
N VAL A 997 -8.90 -17.92 -18.42
CA VAL A 997 -8.07 -17.23 -17.43
C VAL A 997 -7.72 -15.81 -17.90
N SER A 998 -7.31 -15.62 -19.16
CA SER A 998 -6.83 -14.32 -19.65
C SER A 998 -7.93 -13.27 -19.72
N ALA A 999 -9.16 -13.66 -20.11
CA ALA A 999 -10.34 -12.80 -20.09
C ALA A 999 -11.04 -12.76 -18.71
N GLY A 1000 -10.57 -13.56 -17.74
CA GLY A 1000 -11.13 -13.67 -16.40
C GLY A 1000 -12.59 -14.13 -16.41
N LEU A 1001 -12.94 -15.10 -17.25
CA LEU A 1001 -14.31 -15.60 -17.38
C LEU A 1001 -14.82 -16.18 -16.06
N THR A 1002 -16.10 -15.98 -15.81
CA THR A 1002 -16.79 -16.56 -14.65
C THR A 1002 -17.19 -18.00 -14.90
N LEU A 1003 -17.34 -18.76 -13.82
CA LEU A 1003 -17.91 -20.11 -13.86
C LEU A 1003 -19.29 -20.12 -14.53
N GLU A 1004 -20.12 -19.10 -14.32
CA GLU A 1004 -21.40 -18.95 -15.02
C GLU A 1004 -21.23 -18.90 -16.55
N GLN A 1005 -20.34 -18.05 -17.06
CA GLN A 1005 -20.12 -17.92 -18.50
C GLN A 1005 -19.64 -19.23 -19.16
N VAL A 1006 -18.79 -20.00 -18.49
CA VAL A 1006 -18.33 -21.31 -18.98
C VAL A 1006 -19.40 -22.39 -18.79
N ALA A 1007 -20.19 -22.34 -17.71
CA ALA A 1007 -21.28 -23.28 -17.45
C ALA A 1007 -22.42 -23.18 -18.47
N ASP A 1008 -22.73 -21.98 -18.93
CA ASP A 1008 -23.82 -21.68 -19.87
C ASP A 1008 -23.37 -21.77 -21.36
N ALA A 1009 -22.06 -21.84 -21.63
CA ALA A 1009 -21.53 -22.02 -22.97
C ALA A 1009 -21.84 -23.42 -23.53
N ILE A 1010 -22.34 -23.47 -24.78
CA ILE A 1010 -22.64 -24.72 -25.49
C ILE A 1010 -21.34 -25.26 -26.10
N HIS A 1011 -20.73 -26.23 -25.42
CA HIS A 1011 -19.58 -26.96 -25.91
C HIS A 1011 -20.06 -28.09 -26.86
N PRO A 1012 -19.29 -28.45 -27.91
CA PRO A 1012 -19.65 -29.54 -28.81
C PRO A 1012 -19.58 -30.91 -28.10
N HIS A 1013 -20.40 -31.87 -28.55
CA HIS A 1013 -20.44 -33.23 -28.01
C HIS A 1013 -20.36 -34.28 -29.14
N PRO A 1014 -19.60 -35.37 -28.99
CA PRO A 1014 -18.68 -35.68 -27.88
C PRO A 1014 -17.31 -35.04 -28.06
N THR A 1015 -16.85 -34.22 -27.10
CA THR A 1015 -15.48 -33.67 -27.09
C THR A 1015 -14.97 -33.44 -25.66
N GLN A 1016 -13.67 -33.63 -25.40
CA GLN A 1016 -13.08 -33.36 -24.09
C GLN A 1016 -13.29 -31.91 -23.59
N THR A 1017 -13.51 -30.92 -24.47
CA THR A 1017 -13.81 -29.54 -24.04
C THR A 1017 -15.16 -29.44 -23.31
N GLU A 1018 -16.12 -30.35 -23.53
CA GLU A 1018 -17.40 -30.34 -22.81
C GLU A 1018 -17.24 -30.53 -21.29
N LEU A 1019 -16.11 -31.10 -20.86
CA LEU A 1019 -15.73 -31.20 -19.46
C LEU A 1019 -15.56 -29.83 -18.79
N PHE A 1020 -15.15 -28.76 -19.50
CA PHE A 1020 -15.03 -27.42 -18.90
C PHE A 1020 -16.39 -26.90 -18.43
N GLY A 1021 -17.42 -27.01 -19.28
CA GLY A 1021 -18.79 -26.66 -18.91
C GLY A 1021 -19.33 -27.53 -17.76
N ASP A 1022 -19.02 -28.83 -17.74
CA ASP A 1022 -19.44 -29.73 -16.64
C ASP A 1022 -18.72 -29.40 -15.32
N LEU A 1023 -17.41 -29.19 -15.34
CA LEU A 1023 -16.60 -28.71 -14.21
C LEU A 1023 -17.20 -27.42 -13.64
N ALA A 1024 -17.47 -26.42 -14.49
CA ALA A 1024 -18.05 -25.15 -14.08
C ALA A 1024 -19.43 -25.33 -13.41
N ARG A 1025 -20.34 -26.10 -14.03
CA ARG A 1025 -21.66 -26.43 -13.45
C ARG A 1025 -21.55 -27.17 -12.11
N ARG A 1026 -20.64 -28.14 -11.98
CA ARG A 1026 -20.38 -28.88 -10.74
C ARG A 1026 -19.88 -27.95 -9.62
N LEU A 1027 -18.97 -27.03 -9.94
CA LEU A 1027 -18.42 -26.08 -8.98
C LEU A 1027 -19.49 -25.09 -8.50
N LEU A 1028 -20.26 -24.49 -9.41
CA LEU A 1028 -21.40 -23.63 -9.07
C LEU A 1028 -22.43 -24.34 -8.19
N SER A 1029 -22.78 -25.58 -8.51
CA SER A 1029 -23.68 -26.41 -7.70
C SER A 1029 -23.14 -26.64 -6.28
N ARG A 1030 -21.81 -26.80 -6.12
CA ARG A 1030 -21.18 -26.95 -4.80
C ARG A 1030 -21.14 -25.62 -4.05
N LEU A 1031 -20.83 -24.50 -4.70
CA LEU A 1031 -20.82 -23.17 -4.08
C LEU A 1031 -22.22 -22.76 -3.61
N ARG A 1032 -23.25 -22.93 -4.46
CA ARG A 1032 -24.66 -22.66 -4.11
C ARG A 1032 -25.13 -23.50 -2.92
N ARG A 1033 -24.71 -24.77 -2.82
CA ARG A 1033 -24.99 -25.62 -1.64
C ARG A 1033 -24.27 -25.13 -0.39
N SER A 1034 -22.98 -24.81 -0.47
CA SER A 1034 -22.21 -24.28 0.67
C SER A 1034 -22.78 -22.95 1.20
N ALA A 1035 -23.24 -22.06 0.31
CA ALA A 1035 -23.89 -20.81 0.69
C ALA A 1035 -25.24 -21.02 1.40
N ARG A 1036 -26.02 -22.03 0.99
CA ARG A 1036 -27.29 -22.41 1.64
C ARG A 1036 -27.13 -23.08 3.01
N ILE A 1037 -25.95 -23.61 3.34
CA ILE A 1037 -25.66 -24.23 4.64
C ILE A 1037 -25.14 -23.19 5.66
N ARG A 1038 -24.66 -22.03 5.18
CA ARG A 1038 -24.19 -20.90 6.00
C ARG A 1038 -25.28 -19.85 6.31
N LYS A 1039 -26.48 -20.01 5.75
CA LYS A 1039 -27.68 -19.22 6.04
C LYS A 1039 -28.66 -20.10 6.82
#